data_AF-A0AAF0E823-F1
#
_entry.id   AF-A0AAF0E823-F1
#
_cell.length_a   1.000
_cell.length_b   1.000
_cell.length_c   1.000
_cell.angle_alpha   90.00
_cell.angle_beta   90.00
_cell.angle_gamma   90.00
#
_symmetry.space_group_name_H-M   'P 1'
#
loop_
_entity.id
_entity.type
_entity.pdbx_description
1 polymer ?
#
loop_
_entity_poly.entity_id
_entity_poly.type
_entity_poly.pdbx_seq_one_letter_code
_entity_poly.pdbx_strand_id
1 'polypeptide(L)'
;MASTLALFWWLSAADRDARIQGSDALVEALVDQNTDGGLNGPPEEPEPLSDVVTEDDARAAEERLDELNATDVSYSVRRLIRGLASPRENARIGFAVMLSELLSHLPSVCAHDALVLLLKHTVARGNLSGQELRDLQFARLFGVFALIRSGLLFAPTSSLATFQRAFHVLTKVAYYKSWISESCGWVVMQMLLPLASANGSRPPWADEALDWVAGCLAATHSLSPETLALALTLARIAPELQIGARMSPPLKHPCILATPNLTLLAAVLREGASMHLQPDMPPPKPGTWSAKLPFVWDLILETYLEGEAPAEAAPFADFFRVVVDETLFSTQASPERKSWGFQVLHHALQRASAETLPFLFTPNLMRTWVNQLSVTDRLLHSMAQKTVTYVGEAVKRSPTAGMALVTQLMGEHGRPNFDRVTHTKTIESILSSLDEAGIQKYLAYLRNVAYSPTDIDDKKHVASQRQWACDQMLGLVRSNLVVKSDEWIRDVLVFLAGHGYLTLVKSPPAPWNNVLQVPTVPFDEKLQELCRLRLQACLTELKGTTGDGHEWPLLVLDFLKAMAKERKCFKSTATAVAQERIDRALEILKQLDKAQSKKKDDSETVHMQAFKKLVAAVVLISYEDTDDAPDLVDGLVDASKLLFLEKKKKSEIGSMELFVDVLIGLLEISSAFLRAMVGEAFATFSESMTKESLNHLVDQLGLNEESDDKLNEEESMDEEEDAGLEMDEEEEEDDSDDEEEDEEDVDDNDVDPVLRSRVEEAFRASGAAGDEDDEDNDNFDDDQMAQLDDKLAEIFRQHTSSKRREAEIIQRDTALFHNKILDLLEMYAKEQSGNALVMRLVAPLYALSRGSGDVSQQVAHRAGQILRARLCKAKELPRGDLDVTGMVDELKATHEYVRSTQDVRMAELSAAVSQLYTKVLIRHGHLSEPVSVYEVTLHDFLERKSSPVRPSFLLDAIRRLPELGWGLRDSLLDGCRVSKSARAFRQVQAFTMLQAVLQQQQHEETRQVTPEACLDFIKSVRAVVVETIHVAASGDVSAASSLNAQRLKEVLRFALQAVRITVRISDNEADAVHMAWPMADVEGMATALQTSDRFKSSTSLHGLIKEMLAVLRRVGELKEKTKKRTAQEENSRASQSATKSSSSKRAKRAP
;
A
#
# COMPACT_ATOMS: atom_id res chain seq x y z
N MET A 1 62.11 -7.14 -17.35
CA MET A 1 61.45 -8.45 -17.57
C MET A 1 60.67 -9.04 -16.38
N ALA A 2 61.26 -9.41 -15.23
CA ALA A 2 60.51 -10.17 -14.19
C ALA A 2 59.38 -9.39 -13.47
N SER A 3 59.48 -8.07 -13.32
CA SER A 3 58.45 -7.22 -12.69
C SER A 3 57.28 -6.91 -13.64
N THR A 4 57.55 -6.61 -14.91
CA THR A 4 56.55 -6.24 -15.93
C THR A 4 55.62 -7.40 -16.30
N LEU A 5 56.13 -8.64 -16.31
CA LEU A 5 55.33 -9.86 -16.58
C LEU A 5 54.26 -10.12 -15.53
N ALA A 6 54.49 -9.74 -14.27
CA ALA A 6 53.52 -9.89 -13.20
C ALA A 6 52.29 -9.00 -13.42
N LEU A 7 52.47 -7.85 -14.08
CA LEU A 7 51.40 -6.88 -14.31
C LEU A 7 50.35 -7.36 -15.34
N PHE A 8 50.74 -8.24 -16.27
CA PHE A 8 49.81 -8.84 -17.24
C PHE A 8 48.70 -9.68 -16.61
N TRP A 9 48.89 -10.20 -15.40
CA TRP A 9 47.87 -11.00 -14.72
C TRP A 9 46.63 -10.15 -14.40
N TRP A 10 46.83 -8.88 -14.04
CA TRP A 10 45.75 -7.96 -13.71
C TRP A 10 44.83 -7.65 -14.89
N LEU A 11 45.33 -7.71 -16.14
CA LEU A 11 44.52 -7.51 -17.35
C LEU A 11 43.41 -8.56 -17.50
N SER A 12 43.56 -9.72 -16.85
CA SER A 12 42.57 -10.80 -16.87
C SER A 12 41.68 -10.86 -15.62
N ALA A 13 41.82 -9.91 -14.68
CA ALA A 13 41.04 -9.86 -13.45
C ALA A 13 39.54 -9.72 -13.74
N ALA A 14 38.68 -10.29 -12.90
CA ALA A 14 37.23 -10.16 -13.03
C ALA A 14 36.73 -8.77 -12.59
N ASP A 15 37.40 -8.16 -11.61
CA ASP A 15 37.12 -6.82 -11.13
C ASP A 15 37.55 -5.74 -12.14
N ARG A 16 36.71 -4.72 -12.34
CA ARG A 16 36.96 -3.65 -13.33
C ARG A 16 38.09 -2.74 -12.88
N ASP A 17 38.12 -2.35 -11.62
CA ASP A 17 39.07 -1.36 -11.11
C ASP A 17 40.47 -1.96 -11.03
N ALA A 18 40.58 -3.24 -10.64
CA ALA A 18 41.83 -3.99 -10.70
C ALA A 18 42.40 -4.10 -12.14
N ARG A 19 41.53 -4.25 -13.15
CA ARG A 19 41.98 -4.25 -14.56
C ARG A 19 42.50 -2.88 -15.00
N ILE A 20 41.84 -1.79 -14.59
CA ILE A 20 42.26 -0.43 -14.92
C ILE A 20 43.60 -0.12 -14.26
N GLN A 21 43.71 -0.33 -12.93
CA GLN A 21 44.95 -0.10 -12.19
C GLN A 21 46.12 -0.94 -12.73
N GLY A 22 45.87 -2.20 -13.08
CA GLY A 22 46.87 -3.06 -13.70
C GLY A 22 47.28 -2.62 -15.11
N SER A 23 46.36 -2.01 -15.87
CA SER A 23 46.68 -1.42 -17.18
C SER A 23 47.53 -0.17 -17.02
N ASP A 24 47.16 0.74 -16.11
CA ASP A 24 47.88 1.99 -15.83
C ASP A 24 49.32 1.71 -15.39
N ALA A 25 49.49 0.82 -14.42
CA ALA A 25 50.82 0.44 -13.91
C ALA A 25 51.70 -0.23 -14.99
N LEU A 26 51.09 -0.99 -15.90
CA LEU A 26 51.80 -1.63 -17.00
C LEU A 26 52.17 -0.62 -18.11
N VAL A 27 51.30 0.36 -18.40
CA VAL A 27 51.58 1.44 -19.34
C VAL A 27 52.72 2.31 -18.81
N GLU A 28 52.64 2.77 -17.56
CA GLU A 28 53.69 3.57 -16.92
C GLU A 28 55.05 2.87 -16.98
N ALA A 29 55.08 1.59 -16.57
CA ALA A 29 56.32 0.81 -16.59
C ALA A 29 56.92 0.59 -17.98
N LEU A 30 56.10 0.58 -19.05
CA LEU A 30 56.55 0.36 -20.42
C LEU A 30 56.90 1.65 -21.15
N VAL A 31 56.16 2.74 -20.91
CA VAL A 31 56.43 4.07 -21.47
C VAL A 31 57.76 4.62 -20.94
N ASP A 32 58.05 4.42 -19.64
CA ASP A 32 59.34 4.80 -19.03
C ASP A 32 60.55 4.08 -19.65
N GLN A 33 60.31 2.93 -20.28
CA GLN A 33 61.34 2.12 -20.94
C GLN A 33 61.46 2.41 -22.44
N ASN A 34 60.61 3.30 -22.98
CA ASN A 34 60.61 3.61 -24.39
C ASN A 34 61.82 4.49 -24.76
N THR A 35 62.34 4.27 -25.98
CA THR A 35 63.46 5.03 -26.56
C THR A 35 62.93 6.06 -27.56
N ASP A 36 63.62 7.20 -27.75
CA ASP A 36 63.28 8.30 -28.68
C ASP A 36 63.29 7.93 -30.20
N GLY A 37 63.15 6.65 -30.55
CA GLY A 37 63.08 6.17 -31.94
C GLY A 37 61.76 6.60 -32.59
N GLY A 38 61.81 7.56 -33.51
CA GLY A 38 60.63 8.01 -34.27
C GLY A 38 60.66 7.54 -35.73
N LEU A 39 59.52 7.10 -36.26
CA LEU A 39 59.34 6.91 -37.69
C LEU A 39 59.09 8.27 -38.37
N ASN A 40 59.82 8.54 -39.45
CA ASN A 40 59.70 9.79 -40.22
C ASN A 40 58.58 9.77 -41.29
N GLY A 41 57.85 8.65 -41.42
CA GLY A 41 56.80 8.44 -42.40
C GLY A 41 56.26 7.00 -42.38
N PRO A 42 55.24 6.67 -43.19
CA PRO A 42 54.68 5.33 -43.25
C PRO A 42 55.69 4.33 -43.87
N PRO A 43 55.73 3.07 -43.40
CA PRO A 43 56.49 2.01 -44.07
C PRO A 43 55.87 1.66 -45.44
N GLU A 44 56.60 0.85 -46.22
CA GLU A 44 56.27 0.41 -47.59
C GLU A 44 54.77 0.10 -47.79
N GLU A 45 54.17 0.61 -48.88
CA GLU A 45 52.71 0.64 -49.06
C GLU A 45 52.12 -0.79 -49.08
N PRO A 46 51.25 -1.15 -48.11
CA PRO A 46 50.56 -2.44 -48.13
C PRO A 46 49.60 -2.52 -49.31
N GLU A 47 49.36 -3.74 -49.82
CA GLU A 47 48.19 -3.96 -50.67
C GLU A 47 46.90 -3.59 -49.89
N PRO A 48 46.10 -2.62 -50.38
CA PRO A 48 45.05 -1.97 -49.60
C PRO A 48 43.86 -2.88 -49.24
N LEU A 49 43.75 -4.07 -49.83
CA LEU A 49 42.57 -4.95 -49.72
C LEU A 49 42.91 -6.43 -49.39
N SER A 50 44.12 -6.70 -48.89
CA SER A 50 44.53 -8.05 -48.51
C SER A 50 44.50 -8.28 -46.99
N ASP A 51 43.79 -9.30 -46.54
CA ASP A 51 43.85 -9.84 -45.17
C ASP A 51 44.91 -10.95 -45.02
N VAL A 52 45.60 -11.27 -46.10
CA VAL A 52 46.74 -12.19 -46.10
C VAL A 52 47.99 -11.39 -45.75
N VAL A 53 48.78 -11.94 -44.83
CA VAL A 53 50.10 -11.44 -44.46
C VAL A 53 51.12 -12.46 -44.92
N THR A 54 52.10 -12.06 -45.73
CA THR A 54 53.20 -12.95 -46.10
C THR A 54 54.18 -13.10 -44.93
N GLU A 55 54.95 -14.18 -44.90
CA GLU A 55 55.98 -14.37 -43.86
C GLU A 55 57.07 -13.27 -43.93
N ASP A 56 57.33 -12.72 -45.13
CA ASP A 56 58.27 -11.61 -45.32
C ASP A 56 57.71 -10.29 -44.72
N ASP A 57 56.42 -9.97 -44.94
CA ASP A 57 55.77 -8.80 -44.32
C ASP A 57 55.76 -8.90 -42.79
N ALA A 58 55.43 -10.10 -42.29
CA ALA A 58 55.42 -10.39 -40.87
C ALA A 58 56.80 -10.24 -40.23
N ARG A 59 57.85 -10.70 -40.93
CA ARG A 59 59.24 -10.55 -40.47
C ARG A 59 59.65 -9.08 -40.47
N ALA A 60 59.36 -8.33 -41.54
CA ALA A 60 59.70 -6.91 -41.63
C ALA A 60 59.02 -6.07 -40.53
N ALA A 61 57.76 -6.37 -40.19
CA ALA A 61 57.06 -5.72 -39.09
C ALA A 61 57.65 -6.07 -37.71
N GLU A 62 58.06 -7.32 -37.49
CA GLU A 62 58.73 -7.74 -36.24
C GLU A 62 60.13 -7.12 -36.10
N GLU A 63 60.91 -7.06 -37.18
CA GLU A 63 62.23 -6.44 -37.21
C GLU A 63 62.14 -4.94 -36.90
N ARG A 64 61.24 -4.20 -37.57
CA ARG A 64 61.02 -2.77 -37.26
C ARG A 64 60.58 -2.53 -35.82
N LEU A 65 59.67 -3.36 -35.31
CA LEU A 65 59.21 -3.26 -33.93
C LEU A 65 60.36 -3.49 -32.93
N ASP A 66 61.21 -4.48 -33.18
CA ASP A 66 62.35 -4.83 -32.31
C ASP A 66 63.53 -3.84 -32.45
N GLU A 67 63.70 -3.18 -33.61
CA GLU A 67 64.74 -2.16 -33.85
C GLU A 67 64.41 -0.81 -33.20
N LEU A 68 63.14 -0.40 -33.20
CA LEU A 68 62.71 0.94 -32.79
C LEU A 68 62.28 1.03 -31.31
N ASN A 69 62.19 -0.10 -30.61
CA ASN A 69 61.66 -0.16 -29.25
C ASN A 69 62.54 -1.04 -28.34
N ALA A 70 62.47 -0.79 -27.04
CA ALA A 70 63.06 -1.69 -26.04
C ALA A 70 62.42 -3.09 -26.11
N THR A 71 63.20 -4.12 -25.78
CA THR A 71 62.77 -5.53 -25.85
C THR A 71 61.49 -5.81 -25.06
N ASP A 72 61.31 -5.16 -23.92
CA ASP A 72 60.13 -5.32 -23.05
C ASP A 72 58.87 -4.68 -23.69
N VAL A 73 59.02 -3.59 -24.45
CA VAL A 73 57.95 -2.93 -25.21
C VAL A 73 57.55 -3.80 -26.41
N SER A 74 58.50 -4.24 -27.23
CA SER A 74 58.23 -5.10 -28.40
C SER A 74 57.63 -6.45 -28.02
N TYR A 75 58.07 -7.02 -26.90
CA TYR A 75 57.44 -8.21 -26.31
C TYR A 75 56.00 -7.93 -25.87
N SER A 76 55.77 -6.81 -25.18
CA SER A 76 54.46 -6.45 -24.65
C SER A 76 53.45 -6.20 -25.76
N VAL A 77 53.80 -5.45 -26.81
CA VAL A 77 52.93 -5.25 -28.00
C VAL A 77 52.53 -6.59 -28.62
N ARG A 78 53.49 -7.50 -28.87
CA ARG A 78 53.20 -8.84 -29.40
C ARG A 78 52.32 -9.66 -28.47
N ARG A 79 52.57 -9.61 -27.16
CA ARG A 79 51.78 -10.33 -26.15
C ARG A 79 50.35 -9.80 -26.06
N LEU A 80 50.17 -8.49 -26.12
CA LEU A 80 48.86 -7.85 -26.09
C LEU A 80 48.04 -8.23 -27.32
N ILE A 81 48.63 -8.15 -28.51
CA ILE A 81 47.99 -8.55 -29.78
C ILE A 81 47.56 -10.02 -29.74
N ARG A 82 48.42 -10.93 -29.26
CA ARG A 82 48.07 -12.35 -29.10
C ARG A 82 46.97 -12.56 -28.05
N GLY A 83 46.97 -11.75 -26.98
CA GLY A 83 45.99 -11.81 -25.90
C GLY A 83 44.56 -11.45 -26.33
N LEU A 84 44.39 -10.73 -27.45
CA LEU A 84 43.07 -10.38 -28.00
C LEU A 84 42.24 -11.60 -28.42
N ALA A 85 42.89 -12.72 -28.74
CA ALA A 85 42.23 -13.99 -29.08
C ALA A 85 41.97 -14.89 -27.85
N SER A 86 42.06 -14.34 -26.64
CA SER A 86 41.78 -15.09 -25.41
C SER A 86 40.31 -15.58 -25.36
N PRO A 87 40.05 -16.83 -24.94
CA PRO A 87 38.68 -17.31 -24.74
C PRO A 87 37.96 -16.65 -23.54
N ARG A 88 38.71 -15.98 -22.66
CA ARG A 88 38.16 -15.26 -21.50
C ARG A 88 37.79 -13.83 -21.88
N GLU A 89 36.52 -13.49 -21.72
CA GLU A 89 35.97 -12.16 -22.07
C GLU A 89 36.69 -11.01 -21.36
N ASN A 90 36.82 -11.07 -20.03
CA ASN A 90 37.49 -10.04 -19.23
C ASN A 90 38.94 -9.80 -19.68
N ALA A 91 39.64 -10.87 -20.07
CA ALA A 91 40.99 -10.78 -20.59
C ALA A 91 41.00 -10.07 -21.94
N ARG A 92 40.12 -10.43 -22.90
CA ARG A 92 40.05 -9.75 -24.21
C ARG A 92 39.87 -8.24 -24.07
N ILE A 93 38.97 -7.83 -23.18
CA ILE A 93 38.71 -6.41 -22.90
C ILE A 93 39.95 -5.75 -22.28
N GLY A 94 40.56 -6.36 -21.25
CA GLY A 94 41.77 -5.82 -20.62
C GLY A 94 42.96 -5.71 -21.58
N PHE A 95 43.18 -6.72 -22.42
CA PHE A 95 44.20 -6.70 -23.47
C PHE A 95 43.95 -5.61 -24.51
N ALA A 96 42.69 -5.39 -24.94
CA ALA A 96 42.34 -4.35 -25.90
C ALA A 96 42.48 -2.94 -25.34
N VAL A 97 42.05 -2.71 -24.09
CA VAL A 97 42.18 -1.41 -23.41
C VAL A 97 43.65 -1.07 -23.21
N MET A 98 44.44 -2.00 -22.67
CA MET A 98 45.87 -1.79 -22.49
C MET A 98 46.55 -1.53 -23.85
N LEU A 99 46.29 -2.35 -24.88
CA LEU A 99 46.87 -2.13 -26.21
C LEU A 99 46.53 -0.75 -26.78
N SER A 100 45.29 -0.28 -26.60
CA SER A 100 44.86 1.05 -27.06
C SER A 100 45.64 2.16 -26.36
N GLU A 101 45.81 2.04 -25.04
CA GLU A 101 46.54 3.04 -24.24
C GLU A 101 48.04 3.00 -24.51
N LEU A 102 48.66 1.81 -24.53
CA LEU A 102 50.08 1.70 -24.83
C LEU A 102 50.43 2.30 -26.20
N LEU A 103 49.64 1.98 -27.24
CA LEU A 103 49.87 2.50 -28.59
C LEU A 103 49.70 4.02 -28.70
N SER A 104 48.93 4.68 -27.83
CA SER A 104 48.77 6.14 -27.86
C SER A 104 50.03 6.88 -27.39
N HIS A 105 50.91 6.21 -26.63
CA HIS A 105 52.17 6.75 -26.10
C HIS A 105 53.43 6.28 -26.85
N LEU A 106 53.30 5.44 -27.88
CA LEU A 106 54.42 4.85 -28.62
C LEU A 106 54.54 5.43 -30.05
N PRO A 107 55.27 6.55 -30.25
CA PRO A 107 55.49 7.12 -31.59
C PRO A 107 56.38 6.24 -32.49
N SER A 108 57.07 5.27 -31.89
CA SER A 108 57.95 4.28 -32.50
C SER A 108 57.22 3.12 -33.18
N VAL A 109 55.92 2.93 -32.90
CA VAL A 109 55.09 1.88 -33.50
C VAL A 109 54.15 2.51 -34.53
N CYS A 110 53.99 1.92 -35.71
CA CYS A 110 53.02 2.39 -36.71
C CYS A 110 51.80 1.48 -36.82
N ALA A 111 50.68 2.02 -37.33
CA ALA A 111 49.44 1.27 -37.49
C ALA A 111 49.59 0.08 -38.44
N HIS A 112 50.43 0.21 -39.47
CA HIS A 112 50.70 -0.87 -40.43
C HIS A 112 51.29 -2.11 -39.74
N ASP A 113 52.36 -1.92 -38.95
CA ASP A 113 53.05 -3.04 -38.29
C ASP A 113 52.14 -3.73 -37.28
N ALA A 114 51.41 -2.95 -36.47
CA ALA A 114 50.44 -3.51 -35.52
C ALA A 114 49.31 -4.28 -36.22
N LEU A 115 48.82 -3.80 -37.38
CA LEU A 115 47.81 -4.48 -38.19
C LEU A 115 48.36 -5.78 -38.83
N VAL A 116 49.60 -5.77 -39.32
CA VAL A 116 50.29 -6.96 -39.84
C VAL A 116 50.44 -8.02 -38.77
N LEU A 117 50.89 -7.63 -37.57
CA LEU A 117 51.02 -8.54 -36.42
C LEU A 117 49.68 -9.10 -35.96
N LEU A 118 48.63 -8.27 -35.97
CA LEU A 118 47.26 -8.70 -35.67
C LEU A 118 46.78 -9.77 -36.66
N LEU A 119 46.95 -9.54 -37.96
CA LEU A 119 46.54 -10.48 -38.99
C LEU A 119 47.35 -11.77 -38.94
N LYS A 120 48.68 -11.68 -38.75
CA LYS A 120 49.58 -12.84 -38.53
C LYS A 120 49.09 -13.73 -37.40
N HIS A 121 48.70 -13.13 -36.27
CA HIS A 121 48.27 -13.86 -35.07
C HIS A 121 46.79 -14.28 -35.09
N THR A 122 46.02 -13.88 -36.11
CA THR A 122 44.61 -14.24 -36.25
C THR A 122 44.31 -15.06 -37.52
N VAL A 123 45.30 -15.77 -38.06
CA VAL A 123 45.11 -16.74 -39.16
C VAL A 123 44.54 -18.05 -38.60
N ALA A 124 43.45 -18.55 -39.20
CA ALA A 124 42.92 -19.87 -38.88
C ALA A 124 43.89 -20.96 -39.38
N ARG A 125 44.58 -21.66 -38.47
CA ARG A 125 45.50 -22.77 -38.80
C ARG A 125 44.90 -24.09 -38.31
N GLY A 126 44.74 -25.07 -39.21
CA GLY A 126 44.23 -26.42 -38.89
C GLY A 126 42.71 -26.49 -38.66
N ASN A 127 42.23 -27.59 -38.06
CA ASN A 127 40.82 -27.78 -37.69
C ASN A 127 40.52 -27.09 -36.35
N LEU A 128 40.28 -25.78 -36.40
CA LEU A 128 39.87 -25.00 -35.23
C LEU A 128 38.41 -25.26 -34.85
N SER A 129 38.12 -25.23 -33.55
CA SER A 129 36.76 -25.26 -33.02
C SER A 129 35.99 -23.98 -33.36
N GLY A 130 34.66 -24.04 -33.30
CA GLY A 130 33.81 -22.85 -33.52
C GLY A 130 34.06 -21.72 -32.50
N GLN A 131 34.50 -22.06 -31.28
CA GLN A 131 34.85 -21.08 -30.25
C GLN A 131 36.19 -20.39 -30.56
N GLU A 132 37.20 -21.14 -30.99
CA GLU A 132 38.50 -20.55 -31.39
C GLU A 132 38.33 -19.62 -32.60
N LEU A 133 37.54 -20.03 -33.61
CA LEU A 133 37.23 -19.16 -34.75
C LEU A 133 36.53 -17.87 -34.31
N ARG A 134 35.59 -17.96 -33.37
CA ARG A 134 34.91 -16.80 -32.77
C ARG A 134 35.91 -15.87 -32.08
N ASP A 135 36.82 -16.42 -31.29
CA ASP A 135 37.81 -15.63 -30.54
C ASP A 135 38.80 -14.92 -31.49
N LEU A 136 39.16 -15.54 -32.62
CA LEU A 136 39.96 -14.88 -33.67
C LEU A 136 39.22 -13.68 -34.30
N GLN A 137 37.90 -13.77 -34.53
CA GLN A 137 37.13 -12.65 -35.07
C GLN A 137 37.02 -11.49 -34.08
N PHE A 138 36.82 -11.78 -32.79
CA PHE A 138 36.87 -10.76 -31.74
C PHE A 138 38.26 -10.12 -31.67
N ALA A 139 39.33 -10.89 -31.81
CA ALA A 139 40.68 -10.36 -31.82
C ALA A 139 40.89 -9.34 -32.94
N ARG A 140 40.42 -9.65 -34.16
CA ARG A 140 40.46 -8.72 -35.31
C ARG A 140 39.66 -7.44 -35.05
N LEU A 141 38.44 -7.56 -34.53
CA LEU A 141 37.59 -6.42 -34.17
C LEU A 141 38.27 -5.52 -33.13
N PHE A 142 38.69 -6.09 -32.00
CA PHE A 142 39.31 -5.33 -30.90
C PHE A 142 40.68 -4.78 -31.29
N GLY A 143 41.46 -5.50 -32.10
CA GLY A 143 42.76 -5.04 -32.56
C GLY A 143 42.65 -3.83 -33.48
N VAL A 144 41.74 -3.84 -34.46
CA VAL A 144 41.47 -2.65 -35.29
C VAL A 144 40.89 -1.52 -34.45
N PHE A 145 39.98 -1.82 -33.52
CA PHE A 145 39.44 -0.80 -32.61
C PHE A 145 40.53 -0.16 -31.73
N ALA A 146 41.54 -0.92 -31.30
CA ALA A 146 42.68 -0.37 -30.56
C ALA A 146 43.53 0.59 -31.40
N LEU A 147 43.68 0.33 -32.70
CA LEU A 147 44.35 1.27 -33.63
C LEU A 147 43.56 2.57 -33.83
N ILE A 148 42.22 2.48 -33.84
CA ILE A 148 41.34 3.64 -33.92
C ILE A 148 41.42 4.46 -32.63
N ARG A 149 41.29 3.79 -31.47
CA ARG A 149 41.26 4.42 -30.13
C ARG A 149 42.59 5.05 -29.73
N SER A 150 43.71 4.45 -30.12
CA SER A 150 45.05 5.03 -29.91
C SER A 150 45.35 6.24 -30.78
N GLY A 151 44.53 6.51 -31.81
CA GLY A 151 44.79 7.53 -32.82
C GLY A 151 45.84 7.11 -33.87
N LEU A 152 46.48 5.95 -33.70
CA LEU A 152 47.62 5.53 -34.51
C LEU A 152 47.26 5.33 -35.98
N LEU A 153 46.00 4.94 -36.27
CA LEU A 153 45.50 4.79 -37.64
C LEU A 153 45.48 6.11 -38.42
N PHE A 154 45.42 7.25 -37.73
CA PHE A 154 45.36 8.60 -38.31
C PHE A 154 46.67 9.37 -38.16
N ALA A 155 47.67 8.77 -37.50
CA ALA A 155 48.97 9.40 -37.27
C ALA A 155 49.72 9.67 -38.59
N PRO A 156 50.69 10.60 -38.60
CA PRO A 156 51.52 10.87 -39.79
C PRO A 156 52.30 9.65 -40.31
N THR A 157 52.49 8.64 -39.47
CA THR A 157 53.15 7.36 -39.79
C THR A 157 52.19 6.33 -40.40
N SER A 158 50.94 6.69 -40.65
CA SER A 158 49.90 5.87 -41.28
C SER A 158 49.59 6.33 -42.71
N SER A 159 48.89 5.49 -43.48
CA SER A 159 48.57 5.73 -44.89
C SER A 159 47.11 5.37 -45.23
N LEU A 160 46.61 5.92 -46.34
CA LEU A 160 45.30 5.56 -46.89
C LEU A 160 45.15 4.05 -47.08
N ALA A 161 46.19 3.37 -47.57
CA ALA A 161 46.18 1.91 -47.76
C ALA A 161 46.03 1.16 -46.43
N THR A 162 46.66 1.63 -45.36
CA THR A 162 46.52 1.03 -44.01
C THR A 162 45.10 1.23 -43.47
N PHE A 163 44.53 2.42 -43.68
CA PHE A 163 43.12 2.70 -43.37
C PHE A 163 42.17 1.78 -44.16
N GLN A 164 42.33 1.67 -45.48
CA GLN A 164 41.51 0.80 -46.34
C GLN A 164 41.60 -0.67 -45.92
N ARG A 165 42.81 -1.13 -45.56
CA ARG A 165 43.02 -2.49 -45.06
C ARG A 165 42.32 -2.74 -43.72
N ALA A 166 42.41 -1.79 -42.78
CA ALA A 166 41.70 -1.87 -41.49
C ALA A 166 40.17 -1.88 -41.67
N PHE A 167 39.65 -1.04 -42.57
CA PHE A 167 38.24 -1.02 -42.95
C PHE A 167 37.80 -2.36 -43.52
N HIS A 168 38.56 -2.91 -44.48
CA HIS A 168 38.29 -4.21 -45.10
C HIS A 168 38.31 -5.38 -44.10
N VAL A 169 39.21 -5.34 -43.11
CA VAL A 169 39.20 -6.31 -42.01
C VAL A 169 37.88 -6.25 -41.24
N LEU A 170 37.40 -5.05 -40.88
CA LEU A 170 36.13 -4.89 -40.17
C LEU A 170 34.92 -5.34 -41.02
N THR A 171 34.90 -5.06 -42.33
CA THR A 171 33.80 -5.50 -43.20
C THR A 171 33.78 -7.02 -43.38
N LYS A 172 34.95 -7.67 -43.49
CA LYS A 172 35.06 -9.14 -43.48
C LYS A 172 34.62 -9.76 -42.16
N VAL A 173 34.98 -9.17 -41.02
CA VAL A 173 34.53 -9.64 -39.70
C VAL A 173 33.02 -9.50 -39.57
N ALA A 174 32.43 -8.39 -40.02
CA ALA A 174 30.99 -8.19 -40.03
C ALA A 174 30.25 -9.25 -40.86
N TYR A 175 30.83 -9.66 -41.99
CA TYR A 175 30.28 -10.70 -42.86
C TYR A 175 30.30 -12.11 -42.23
N TYR A 176 31.16 -12.37 -41.24
CA TYR A 176 31.34 -13.70 -40.66
C TYR A 176 30.04 -14.27 -40.07
N LYS A 177 29.40 -13.52 -39.17
CA LYS A 177 28.15 -13.88 -38.49
C LYS A 177 27.40 -12.63 -38.02
N SER A 178 26.07 -12.72 -37.97
CA SER A 178 25.20 -11.61 -37.58
C SER A 178 25.48 -11.04 -36.19
N TRP A 179 25.89 -11.86 -35.21
CA TRP A 179 26.09 -11.42 -33.82
C TRP A 179 27.27 -10.46 -33.63
N ILE A 180 28.24 -10.40 -34.56
CA ILE A 180 29.37 -9.46 -34.50
C ILE A 180 29.19 -8.24 -35.41
N SER A 181 28.27 -8.33 -36.38
CA SER A 181 28.00 -7.30 -37.39
C SER A 181 27.79 -5.92 -36.79
N GLU A 182 26.90 -5.81 -35.79
CA GLU A 182 26.56 -4.51 -35.18
C GLU A 182 27.78 -3.85 -34.54
N SER A 183 28.62 -4.65 -33.86
CA SER A 183 29.85 -4.15 -33.24
C SER A 183 30.85 -3.67 -34.29
N CYS A 184 30.99 -4.39 -35.40
CA CYS A 184 31.82 -3.95 -36.53
C CYS A 184 31.29 -2.66 -37.15
N GLY A 185 29.99 -2.55 -37.39
CA GLY A 185 29.37 -1.33 -37.93
C GLY A 185 29.60 -0.11 -37.04
N TRP A 186 29.47 -0.27 -35.72
CA TRP A 186 29.79 0.78 -34.77
C TRP A 186 31.27 1.15 -34.78
N VAL A 187 32.20 0.19 -34.83
CA VAL A 187 33.64 0.47 -34.92
C VAL A 187 34.00 1.17 -36.25
N VAL A 188 33.39 0.78 -37.36
CA VAL A 188 33.56 1.48 -38.66
C VAL A 188 33.06 2.92 -38.56
N MET A 189 31.93 3.17 -37.89
CA MET A 189 31.47 4.53 -37.64
C MET A 189 32.49 5.34 -36.82
N GLN A 190 33.03 4.77 -35.73
CA GLN A 190 34.07 5.40 -34.91
C GLN A 190 35.36 5.68 -35.71
N MET A 191 35.69 4.83 -36.68
CA MET A 191 36.83 4.99 -37.58
C MET A 191 36.69 6.24 -38.48
N LEU A 192 35.47 6.67 -38.80
CA LEU A 192 35.24 7.83 -39.66
C LEU A 192 35.23 9.16 -38.91
N LEU A 193 34.82 9.19 -37.64
CA LEU A 193 34.65 10.44 -36.89
C LEU A 193 35.93 11.31 -36.86
N PRO A 194 37.15 10.76 -36.68
CA PRO A 194 38.39 11.55 -36.73
C PRO A 194 38.71 12.17 -38.09
N LEU A 195 38.07 11.73 -39.18
CA LEU A 195 38.26 12.28 -40.53
C LEU A 195 37.40 13.52 -40.81
N ALA A 196 36.50 13.90 -39.90
CA ALA A 196 35.62 15.04 -40.08
C ALA A 196 36.38 16.33 -40.45
N SER A 197 35.83 17.12 -41.38
CA SER A 197 36.46 18.38 -41.84
C SER A 197 36.72 19.39 -40.71
N ALA A 198 35.91 19.35 -39.65
CA ALA A 198 36.08 20.16 -38.45
C ALA A 198 37.27 19.74 -37.55
N ASN A 199 37.86 18.56 -37.76
CA ASN A 199 38.97 18.08 -36.95
C ASN A 199 40.32 18.63 -37.46
N GLY A 200 40.97 19.48 -36.68
CA GLY A 200 42.29 20.05 -37.03
C GLY A 200 43.45 19.05 -37.08
N SER A 201 43.26 17.82 -36.60
CA SER A 201 44.25 16.73 -36.60
C SER A 201 44.01 15.66 -37.66
N ARG A 202 43.08 15.89 -38.61
CA ARG A 202 42.76 14.90 -39.65
C ARG A 202 43.94 14.67 -40.61
N PRO A 203 44.14 13.43 -41.09
CA PRO A 203 45.22 13.11 -42.02
C PRO A 203 45.00 13.75 -43.41
N PRO A 204 46.06 13.97 -44.20
CA PRO A 204 45.96 14.61 -45.52
C PRO A 204 45.14 13.80 -46.53
N TRP A 205 45.09 12.47 -46.37
CA TRP A 205 44.33 11.55 -47.22
C TRP A 205 42.85 11.40 -46.80
N ALA A 206 42.37 12.17 -45.82
CA ALA A 206 41.04 11.99 -45.25
C ALA A 206 39.89 12.16 -46.25
N ASP A 207 39.97 13.10 -47.21
CA ASP A 207 38.93 13.27 -48.24
C ASP A 207 38.88 12.07 -49.19
N GLU A 208 40.04 11.55 -49.58
CA GLU A 208 40.16 10.34 -50.41
C GLU A 208 39.60 9.11 -49.68
N ALA A 209 39.85 8.98 -48.36
CA ALA A 209 39.27 7.93 -47.55
C ALA A 209 37.74 8.03 -47.48
N LEU A 210 37.19 9.22 -47.26
CA LEU A 210 35.75 9.44 -47.15
C LEU A 210 35.04 9.19 -48.50
N ASP A 211 35.62 9.65 -49.62
CA ASP A 211 35.10 9.36 -50.97
C ASP A 211 35.16 7.86 -51.29
N TRP A 212 36.24 7.19 -50.91
CA TRP A 212 36.38 5.74 -51.10
C TRP A 212 35.35 4.94 -50.29
N VAL A 213 35.11 5.31 -49.01
CA VAL A 213 34.07 4.67 -48.18
C VAL A 213 32.67 4.95 -48.74
N ALA A 214 32.42 6.17 -49.22
CA ALA A 214 31.17 6.51 -49.91
C ALA A 214 30.98 5.66 -51.17
N GLY A 215 32.05 5.40 -51.93
CA GLY A 215 32.04 4.49 -53.08
C GLY A 215 31.72 3.04 -52.69
N CYS A 216 32.29 2.55 -51.59
CA CYS A 216 31.98 1.22 -51.06
C CYS A 216 30.51 1.10 -50.68
N LEU A 217 29.95 2.11 -50.03
CA LEU A 217 28.54 2.14 -49.66
C LEU A 217 27.63 2.26 -50.90
N ALA A 218 27.99 3.11 -51.86
CA ALA A 218 27.27 3.28 -53.12
C ALA A 218 27.19 1.99 -53.96
N ALA A 219 28.21 1.13 -53.86
CA ALA A 219 28.23 -0.16 -54.55
C ALA A 219 27.27 -1.21 -53.93
N THR A 220 26.67 -0.93 -52.77
CA THR A 220 25.74 -1.85 -52.10
C THR A 220 24.29 -1.65 -52.53
N HIS A 221 23.57 -2.74 -52.75
CA HIS A 221 22.17 -2.74 -53.23
C HIS A 221 21.10 -2.78 -52.13
N SER A 222 21.50 -2.91 -50.87
CA SER A 222 20.59 -3.04 -49.72
C SER A 222 21.13 -2.31 -48.50
N LEU A 223 20.26 -1.57 -47.81
CA LEU A 223 20.57 -0.93 -46.53
C LEU A 223 20.33 -1.88 -45.35
N SER A 224 21.28 -1.89 -44.43
CA SER A 224 21.19 -2.40 -43.06
C SER A 224 21.17 -1.24 -42.06
N PRO A 225 20.77 -1.46 -40.80
CA PRO A 225 20.92 -0.47 -39.72
C PRO A 225 22.34 0.11 -39.63
N GLU A 226 23.37 -0.72 -39.76
CA GLU A 226 24.77 -0.30 -39.67
C GLU A 226 25.22 0.54 -40.87
N THR A 227 24.86 0.14 -42.09
CA THR A 227 25.17 0.93 -43.29
C THR A 227 24.36 2.23 -43.34
N LEU A 228 23.15 2.25 -42.77
CA LEU A 228 22.38 3.48 -42.58
C LEU A 228 23.07 4.42 -41.58
N ALA A 229 23.57 3.90 -40.45
CA ALA A 229 24.37 4.69 -39.51
C ALA A 229 25.63 5.27 -40.17
N LEU A 230 26.30 4.47 -41.02
CA LEU A 230 27.45 4.91 -41.81
C LEU A 230 27.07 6.04 -42.77
N ALA A 231 25.96 5.91 -43.50
CA ALA A 231 25.44 6.93 -44.40
C ALA A 231 25.11 8.24 -43.68
N LEU A 232 24.42 8.16 -42.53
CA LEU A 232 24.09 9.30 -41.69
C LEU A 232 25.36 9.98 -41.15
N THR A 233 26.37 9.19 -40.77
CA THR A 233 27.65 9.71 -40.29
C THR A 233 28.39 10.45 -41.40
N LEU A 234 28.49 9.87 -42.61
CA LEU A 234 29.07 10.53 -43.78
C LEU A 234 28.33 11.83 -44.13
N ALA A 235 26.99 11.80 -44.14
CA ALA A 235 26.19 13.00 -44.38
C ALA A 235 26.46 14.12 -43.37
N ARG A 236 26.82 13.76 -42.13
CA ARG A 236 27.14 14.71 -41.05
C ARG A 236 28.57 15.27 -41.15
N ILE A 237 29.56 14.42 -41.41
CA ILE A 237 30.98 14.81 -41.34
C ILE A 237 31.57 15.27 -42.68
N ALA A 238 30.90 14.92 -43.79
CA ALA A 238 31.31 15.15 -45.17
C ALA A 238 30.08 15.44 -46.08
N PRO A 239 29.32 16.51 -45.81
CA PRO A 239 28.08 16.82 -46.52
C PRO A 239 28.26 17.03 -48.03
N GLU A 240 29.44 17.45 -48.48
CA GLU A 240 29.82 17.62 -49.88
C GLU A 240 29.75 16.32 -50.70
N LEU A 241 29.85 15.15 -50.07
CA LEU A 241 29.74 13.86 -50.74
C LEU A 241 28.32 13.54 -51.22
N GLN A 242 27.30 14.23 -50.69
CA GLN A 242 25.89 14.03 -51.03
C GLN A 242 25.49 12.54 -51.08
N ILE A 243 25.84 11.80 -50.03
CA ILE A 243 25.82 10.32 -50.02
C ILE A 243 24.48 9.72 -50.44
N GLY A 244 23.34 10.33 -50.09
CA GLY A 244 22.01 9.85 -50.47
C GLY A 244 21.77 9.81 -51.98
N ALA A 245 22.39 10.72 -52.74
CA ALA A 245 22.33 10.71 -54.21
C ALA A 245 23.28 9.68 -54.84
N ARG A 246 24.33 9.27 -54.13
CA ARG A 246 25.33 8.28 -54.60
C ARG A 246 24.92 6.83 -54.35
N MET A 247 23.92 6.59 -53.50
CA MET A 247 23.41 5.25 -53.22
C MET A 247 22.91 4.53 -54.50
N SER A 248 22.95 3.19 -54.51
CA SER A 248 22.48 2.39 -55.66
C SER A 248 21.46 1.32 -55.23
N PRO A 249 20.16 1.48 -55.52
CA PRO A 249 19.56 2.59 -56.26
C PRO A 249 19.62 3.92 -55.45
N PRO A 250 19.60 5.07 -56.14
CA PRO A 250 19.54 6.37 -55.46
C PRO A 250 18.34 6.46 -54.54
N LEU A 251 18.52 7.13 -53.40
CA LEU A 251 17.40 7.47 -52.53
C LEU A 251 16.42 8.38 -53.30
N LYS A 252 15.13 8.32 -52.94
CA LYS A 252 14.10 9.18 -53.55
C LYS A 252 14.37 10.66 -53.32
N HIS A 253 15.17 10.98 -52.31
CA HIS A 253 15.63 12.32 -52.00
C HIS A 253 17.09 12.27 -51.47
N PRO A 254 17.96 13.26 -51.78
CA PRO A 254 19.36 13.27 -51.33
C PRO A 254 19.53 13.30 -49.80
N CYS A 255 18.69 14.06 -49.09
CA CYS A 255 18.63 14.01 -47.63
C CYS A 255 18.04 12.66 -47.17
N ILE A 256 18.81 11.88 -46.42
CA ILE A 256 18.46 10.52 -45.97
C ILE A 256 17.14 10.54 -45.16
N LEU A 257 16.98 11.51 -44.27
CA LEU A 257 15.83 11.62 -43.34
C LEU A 257 14.62 12.36 -43.95
N ALA A 258 14.62 12.65 -45.26
CA ALA A 258 13.51 13.34 -45.91
C ALA A 258 12.24 12.47 -46.01
N THR A 259 11.07 13.11 -46.04
CA THR A 259 9.75 12.44 -46.08
C THR A 259 9.63 11.35 -47.17
N PRO A 260 10.13 11.53 -48.41
CA PRO A 260 10.06 10.50 -49.44
C PRO A 260 10.80 9.19 -49.08
N ASN A 261 11.79 9.25 -48.20
CA ASN A 261 12.64 8.12 -47.81
C ASN A 261 12.12 7.35 -46.58
N LEU A 262 11.16 7.89 -45.82
CA LEU A 262 10.70 7.28 -44.55
C LEU A 262 10.23 5.83 -44.70
N THR A 263 9.56 5.50 -45.79
CA THR A 263 9.10 4.11 -46.06
C THR A 263 10.26 3.13 -46.25
N LEU A 264 11.36 3.58 -46.85
CA LEU A 264 12.58 2.79 -46.96
C LEU A 264 13.24 2.65 -45.59
N LEU A 265 13.35 3.74 -44.82
CA LEU A 265 13.93 3.72 -43.48
C LEU A 265 13.16 2.78 -42.54
N ALA A 266 11.82 2.81 -42.62
CA ALA A 266 10.95 1.90 -41.89
C ALA A 266 11.26 0.42 -42.20
N ALA A 267 11.45 0.08 -43.48
CA ALA A 267 11.82 -1.29 -43.86
C ALA A 267 13.19 -1.69 -43.32
N VAL A 268 14.19 -0.80 -43.42
CA VAL A 268 15.57 -1.04 -42.94
C VAL A 268 15.60 -1.19 -41.42
N LEU A 269 14.94 -0.31 -40.67
CA LEU A 269 14.99 -0.29 -39.20
C LEU A 269 14.07 -1.33 -38.56
N ARG A 270 13.12 -1.88 -39.31
CA ARG A 270 12.31 -3.04 -38.90
C ARG A 270 13.12 -4.33 -38.95
N GLU A 271 14.16 -4.39 -39.77
CA GLU A 271 14.93 -5.60 -40.07
C GLU A 271 16.34 -5.49 -39.46
N GLY A 272 16.70 -6.44 -38.59
CA GLY A 272 18.06 -6.54 -38.04
C GLY A 272 19.06 -7.15 -39.03
N ALA A 273 19.04 -6.69 -40.29
CA ALA A 273 19.93 -7.21 -41.33
C ALA A 273 21.39 -6.90 -40.98
N SER A 274 22.31 -7.82 -41.28
CA SER A 274 23.73 -7.62 -41.01
C SER A 274 24.38 -6.72 -42.06
N MET A 275 25.40 -5.97 -41.65
CA MET A 275 26.21 -5.12 -42.50
C MET A 275 26.81 -5.91 -43.65
N HIS A 276 26.64 -5.40 -44.88
CA HIS A 276 27.19 -5.99 -46.08
C HIS A 276 27.72 -4.90 -47.01
N LEU A 277 29.06 -4.81 -47.11
CA LEU A 277 29.78 -3.80 -47.91
C LEU A 277 30.67 -4.46 -48.99
N GLN A 278 30.47 -5.75 -49.28
CA GLN A 278 31.27 -6.53 -50.22
C GLN A 278 30.39 -6.99 -51.39
N PRO A 279 30.28 -6.21 -52.48
CA PRO A 279 29.32 -6.47 -53.56
C PRO A 279 29.60 -7.77 -54.33
N ASP A 280 30.81 -8.31 -54.22
CA ASP A 280 31.26 -9.58 -54.80
C ASP A 280 30.82 -10.81 -53.99
N MET A 281 30.37 -10.62 -52.75
CA MET A 281 29.94 -11.68 -51.84
C MET A 281 28.40 -11.75 -51.78
N PRO A 282 27.79 -12.94 -51.64
CA PRO A 282 26.34 -13.04 -51.47
C PRO A 282 25.92 -12.42 -50.13
N PRO A 283 24.69 -11.87 -50.00
CA PRO A 283 24.24 -11.24 -48.77
C PRO A 283 24.29 -12.23 -47.59
N PRO A 284 24.70 -11.78 -46.39
CA PRO A 284 24.80 -12.64 -45.22
C PRO A 284 23.42 -13.19 -44.83
N LYS A 285 23.39 -14.42 -44.30
CA LYS A 285 22.14 -15.02 -43.81
C LYS A 285 21.57 -14.16 -42.66
N PRO A 286 20.24 -13.95 -42.60
CA PRO A 286 19.62 -13.18 -41.53
C PRO A 286 19.93 -13.81 -40.17
N GLY A 287 20.29 -12.96 -39.22
CA GLY A 287 20.66 -13.36 -37.87
C GLY A 287 19.47 -13.79 -37.00
N THR A 288 19.78 -14.45 -35.89
CA THR A 288 18.83 -14.60 -34.78
C THR A 288 18.48 -13.22 -34.23
N TRP A 289 17.21 -13.00 -33.90
CA TRP A 289 16.73 -11.76 -33.30
C TRP A 289 17.53 -11.35 -32.03
N SER A 290 17.74 -10.05 -31.83
CA SER A 290 18.43 -9.47 -30.69
C SER A 290 17.48 -8.61 -29.85
N ALA A 291 17.51 -8.79 -28.53
CA ALA A 291 16.73 -7.98 -27.60
C ALA A 291 17.21 -6.53 -27.52
N LYS A 292 18.48 -6.27 -27.85
CA LYS A 292 19.07 -4.94 -27.83
C LYS A 292 18.65 -4.13 -29.06
N LEU A 293 18.25 -2.88 -28.84
CA LEU A 293 17.97 -1.94 -29.92
C LEU A 293 19.26 -1.63 -30.71
N PRO A 294 19.23 -1.67 -32.06
CA PRO A 294 20.39 -1.31 -32.88
C PRO A 294 20.86 0.13 -32.63
N PHE A 295 22.17 0.34 -32.52
CA PHE A 295 22.75 1.65 -32.16
C PHE A 295 22.38 2.81 -33.10
N VAL A 296 21.97 2.53 -34.35
CA VAL A 296 21.55 3.57 -35.31
C VAL A 296 20.37 4.40 -34.79
N TRP A 297 19.52 3.83 -33.92
CA TRP A 297 18.41 4.55 -33.34
C TRP A 297 18.86 5.70 -32.45
N ASP A 298 19.91 5.51 -31.64
CA ASP A 298 20.47 6.60 -30.83
C ASP A 298 20.99 7.73 -31.73
N LEU A 299 21.70 7.40 -32.81
CA LEU A 299 22.19 8.40 -33.76
C LEU A 299 21.04 9.20 -34.42
N ILE A 300 19.95 8.54 -34.79
CA ILE A 300 18.79 9.20 -35.40
C ILE A 300 18.08 10.09 -34.37
N LEU A 301 17.86 9.59 -33.16
CA LEU A 301 17.21 10.35 -32.08
C LEU A 301 18.05 11.55 -31.64
N GLU A 302 19.37 11.40 -31.53
CA GLU A 302 20.30 12.52 -31.29
C GLU A 302 20.18 13.58 -32.39
N THR A 303 20.12 13.17 -33.66
CA THR A 303 19.97 14.09 -34.80
C THR A 303 18.66 14.87 -34.76
N TYR A 304 17.57 14.26 -34.28
CA TYR A 304 16.25 14.88 -34.22
C TYR A 304 15.97 15.70 -32.96
N LEU A 305 16.47 15.25 -31.80
CA LEU A 305 16.06 15.76 -30.48
C LEU A 305 17.14 16.60 -29.78
N GLU A 306 18.43 16.38 -30.10
CA GLU A 306 19.56 17.06 -29.43
C GLU A 306 20.38 17.91 -30.41
N GLY A 307 20.49 17.48 -31.67
CA GLY A 307 21.19 18.17 -32.75
C GLY A 307 20.26 18.99 -33.64
N GLU A 308 20.86 19.64 -34.64
CA GLU A 308 20.11 20.29 -35.71
C GLU A 308 19.84 19.28 -36.83
N ALA A 309 18.59 18.86 -36.95
CA ALA A 309 18.16 18.05 -38.08
C ALA A 309 18.39 18.84 -39.39
N PRO A 310 18.81 18.19 -40.48
CA PRO A 310 18.94 18.85 -41.78
C PRO A 310 17.65 19.57 -42.17
N ALA A 311 17.74 20.75 -42.78
CA ALA A 311 16.56 21.56 -43.14
C ALA A 311 15.53 20.83 -44.02
N GLU A 312 15.99 19.84 -44.80
CA GLU A 312 15.16 19.00 -45.68
C GLU A 312 14.69 17.69 -45.02
N ALA A 313 14.99 17.47 -43.75
CA ALA A 313 14.53 16.29 -43.01
C ALA A 313 13.01 16.36 -42.77
N ALA A 314 12.37 15.19 -42.73
CA ALA A 314 10.97 15.10 -42.34
C ALA A 314 10.77 15.59 -40.90
N PRO A 315 9.65 16.25 -40.55
CA PRO A 315 9.31 16.54 -39.17
C PRO A 315 9.41 15.29 -38.29
N PHE A 316 9.90 15.42 -37.07
CA PHE A 316 10.08 14.27 -36.19
C PHE A 316 8.77 13.50 -35.94
N ALA A 317 7.63 14.20 -35.87
CA ALA A 317 6.32 13.57 -35.73
C ALA A 317 5.99 12.62 -36.91
N ASP A 318 6.35 13.00 -38.14
CA ASP A 318 6.17 12.14 -39.32
C ASP A 318 7.14 10.96 -39.32
N PHE A 319 8.40 11.21 -38.96
CA PHE A 319 9.38 10.14 -38.78
C PHE A 319 8.89 9.11 -37.75
N PHE A 320 8.49 9.56 -36.56
CA PHE A 320 8.03 8.69 -35.49
C PHE A 320 6.78 7.92 -35.90
N ARG A 321 5.80 8.57 -36.53
CA ARG A 321 4.60 7.90 -37.03
C ARG A 321 4.92 6.80 -38.05
N VAL A 322 5.68 7.12 -39.10
CA VAL A 322 5.93 6.16 -40.20
C VAL A 322 6.89 5.05 -39.78
N VAL A 323 8.00 5.41 -39.15
CA VAL A 323 9.12 4.49 -38.88
C VAL A 323 8.94 3.74 -37.56
N VAL A 324 8.25 4.30 -36.57
CA VAL A 324 8.02 3.68 -35.26
C VAL A 324 6.58 3.17 -35.13
N ASP A 325 5.58 4.03 -35.23
CA ASP A 325 4.18 3.66 -34.94
C ASP A 325 3.60 2.66 -35.96
N GLU A 326 3.62 3.02 -37.24
CA GLU A 326 3.07 2.23 -38.34
C GLU A 326 3.89 0.97 -38.66
N THR A 327 5.08 0.85 -38.08
CA THR A 327 6.02 -0.23 -38.37
C THR A 327 6.25 -1.15 -37.17
N LEU A 328 6.77 -0.61 -36.06
CA LEU A 328 7.11 -1.37 -34.85
C LEU A 328 5.88 -1.65 -33.97
N PHE A 329 4.87 -0.78 -33.98
CA PHE A 329 3.62 -0.96 -33.24
C PHE A 329 2.43 -1.40 -34.10
N SER A 330 2.64 -1.67 -35.39
CA SER A 330 1.59 -2.16 -36.28
C SER A 330 0.85 -3.36 -35.70
N THR A 331 -0.42 -3.54 -36.10
CA THR A 331 -1.23 -4.69 -35.67
C THR A 331 -0.54 -6.02 -35.93
N GLN A 332 0.19 -6.13 -37.05
CA GLN A 332 0.94 -7.30 -37.49
C GLN A 332 2.37 -7.39 -36.93
N ALA A 333 2.83 -6.42 -36.13
CA ALA A 333 4.15 -6.46 -35.53
C ALA A 333 4.22 -7.53 -34.42
N SER A 334 5.30 -8.32 -34.47
CA SER A 334 5.60 -9.32 -33.44
C SER A 334 5.93 -8.67 -32.08
N PRO A 335 5.85 -9.42 -30.96
CA PRO A 335 6.20 -8.87 -29.66
C PRO A 335 7.63 -8.33 -29.59
N GLU A 336 8.56 -8.95 -30.31
CA GLU A 336 9.94 -8.51 -30.43
C GLU A 336 10.06 -7.11 -31.04
N ARG A 337 9.31 -6.84 -32.11
CA ARG A 337 9.29 -5.54 -32.77
C ARG A 337 8.64 -4.47 -31.90
N LYS A 338 7.56 -4.83 -31.20
CA LYS A 338 6.91 -3.96 -30.22
C LYS A 338 7.83 -3.64 -29.04
N SER A 339 8.67 -4.60 -28.63
CA SER A 339 9.73 -4.36 -27.63
C SER A 339 10.74 -3.33 -28.10
N TRP A 340 11.24 -3.42 -29.35
CA TRP A 340 12.06 -2.36 -29.93
C TRP A 340 11.32 -1.03 -30.01
N GLY A 341 10.04 -1.02 -30.38
CA GLY A 341 9.21 0.18 -30.37
C GLY A 341 9.17 0.85 -28.99
N PHE A 342 9.02 0.07 -27.91
CA PHE A 342 9.07 0.60 -26.54
C PHE A 342 10.46 1.14 -26.18
N GLN A 343 11.54 0.45 -26.58
CA GLN A 343 12.91 0.95 -26.35
C GLN A 343 13.15 2.28 -27.08
N VAL A 344 12.72 2.41 -28.34
CA VAL A 344 12.80 3.68 -29.09
C VAL A 344 12.00 4.77 -28.36
N LEU A 345 10.79 4.46 -27.88
CA LEU A 345 9.99 5.41 -27.10
C LEU A 345 10.70 5.82 -25.80
N HIS A 346 11.29 4.88 -25.06
CA HIS A 346 12.02 5.18 -23.81
C HIS A 346 13.20 6.13 -24.08
N HIS A 347 13.99 5.82 -25.11
CA HIS A 347 15.11 6.65 -25.55
C HIS A 347 14.65 8.03 -26.05
N ALA A 348 13.46 8.13 -26.67
CA ALA A 348 12.87 9.40 -27.10
C ALA A 348 12.32 10.22 -25.91
N LEU A 349 11.61 9.60 -24.97
CA LEU A 349 11.09 10.26 -23.75
C LEU A 349 12.21 10.88 -22.93
N GLN A 350 13.38 10.22 -22.88
CA GLN A 350 14.56 10.74 -22.19
C GLN A 350 15.20 11.96 -22.86
N ARG A 351 14.85 12.30 -24.09
CA ARG A 351 15.49 13.39 -24.85
C ARG A 351 14.51 14.46 -25.37
N ALA A 352 13.23 14.11 -25.50
CA ALA A 352 12.22 14.97 -26.10
C ALA A 352 11.96 16.25 -25.29
N SER A 353 11.77 17.34 -26.02
CA SER A 353 11.35 18.64 -25.51
C SER A 353 9.84 18.68 -25.19
N ALA A 354 9.41 19.71 -24.47
CA ALA A 354 7.99 19.91 -24.14
C ALA A 354 7.07 19.97 -25.37
N GLU A 355 7.57 20.49 -26.49
CA GLU A 355 6.83 20.59 -27.76
C GLU A 355 6.74 19.25 -28.48
N THR A 356 7.79 18.42 -28.39
CA THR A 356 7.85 17.13 -29.09
C THR A 356 7.10 16.01 -28.34
N LEU A 357 7.08 16.06 -27.01
CA LEU A 357 6.52 15.03 -26.14
C LEU A 357 5.10 14.57 -26.52
N PRO A 358 4.13 15.45 -26.81
CA PRO A 358 2.77 15.02 -27.17
C PRO A 358 2.72 14.18 -28.46
N PHE A 359 3.62 14.41 -29.41
CA PHE A 359 3.65 13.70 -30.69
C PHE A 359 4.19 12.27 -30.60
N LEU A 360 4.73 11.88 -29.44
CA LEU A 360 5.17 10.50 -29.20
C LEU A 360 3.98 9.55 -28.98
N PHE A 361 2.80 10.04 -28.60
CA PHE A 361 1.64 9.23 -28.19
C PHE A 361 0.71 8.94 -29.38
N THR A 362 1.23 8.19 -30.34
CA THR A 362 0.56 7.84 -31.60
C THR A 362 -0.46 6.69 -31.46
N PRO A 363 -1.37 6.49 -32.45
CA PRO A 363 -2.50 5.57 -32.32
C PRO A 363 -2.13 4.12 -32.04
N ASN A 364 -1.16 3.53 -32.78
CA ASN A 364 -0.82 2.12 -32.60
C ASN A 364 -0.02 1.88 -31.31
N LEU A 365 0.84 2.82 -30.95
CA LEU A 365 1.54 2.85 -29.67
C LEU A 365 0.53 2.88 -28.53
N MET A 366 -0.39 3.84 -28.51
CA MET A 366 -1.37 3.99 -27.42
C MET A 366 -2.23 2.75 -27.26
N ARG A 367 -2.73 2.19 -28.37
CA ARG A 367 -3.46 0.92 -28.38
C ARG A 367 -2.60 -0.22 -27.81
N THR A 368 -1.34 -0.32 -28.21
CA THR A 368 -0.43 -1.36 -27.70
C THR A 368 -0.13 -1.17 -26.23
N TRP A 369 0.12 0.06 -25.80
CA TRP A 369 0.50 0.40 -24.43
C TRP A 369 -0.65 0.15 -23.45
N VAL A 370 -1.85 0.66 -23.74
CA VAL A 370 -3.07 0.41 -22.93
C VAL A 370 -3.34 -1.08 -22.83
N ASN A 371 -3.24 -1.80 -23.95
CA ASN A 371 -3.41 -3.24 -23.96
C ASN A 371 -2.35 -3.94 -23.07
N GLN A 372 -1.07 -3.61 -23.19
CA GLN A 372 -0.03 -4.30 -22.41
C GLN A 372 -0.10 -3.96 -20.91
N LEU A 373 -0.64 -2.81 -20.53
CA LEU A 373 -0.86 -2.44 -19.12
C LEU A 373 -2.09 -3.11 -18.49
N SER A 374 -3.14 -3.37 -19.26
CA SER A 374 -4.43 -3.81 -18.70
C SER A 374 -4.41 -5.17 -18.01
N VAL A 375 -3.42 -6.02 -18.27
CA VAL A 375 -3.26 -7.35 -17.66
C VAL A 375 -1.77 -7.61 -17.41
N THR A 376 -1.43 -8.06 -16.21
CA THR A 376 -0.04 -8.26 -15.75
C THR A 376 0.70 -9.39 -16.47
N ASP A 377 -0.01 -10.43 -16.92
CA ASP A 377 0.58 -11.63 -17.53
C ASP A 377 1.01 -11.46 -18.99
N ARG A 378 0.82 -10.26 -19.56
CA ARG A 378 1.17 -10.01 -20.95
C ARG A 378 2.68 -9.87 -21.11
N LEU A 379 3.22 -10.45 -22.19
CA LEU A 379 4.66 -10.54 -22.45
C LEU A 379 5.42 -9.21 -22.35
N LEU A 380 4.80 -8.09 -22.76
CA LEU A 380 5.43 -6.77 -22.74
C LEU A 380 4.94 -5.88 -21.59
N HIS A 381 4.25 -6.44 -20.59
CA HIS A 381 3.75 -5.69 -19.44
C HIS A 381 4.88 -4.93 -18.73
N SER A 382 6.03 -5.58 -18.50
CA SER A 382 7.20 -4.93 -17.89
C SER A 382 7.71 -3.73 -18.70
N MET A 383 7.74 -3.82 -20.04
CA MET A 383 8.14 -2.69 -20.90
C MET A 383 7.11 -1.56 -20.86
N ALA A 384 5.82 -1.92 -20.89
CA ALA A 384 4.72 -0.97 -20.79
C ALA A 384 4.72 -0.24 -19.44
N GLN A 385 5.04 -0.92 -18.35
CA GLN A 385 5.15 -0.32 -17.02
C GLN A 385 6.39 0.58 -16.89
N LYS A 386 7.52 0.21 -17.50
CA LYS A 386 8.66 1.14 -17.64
C LYS A 386 8.29 2.42 -18.38
N THR A 387 7.44 2.33 -19.41
CA THR A 387 6.94 3.53 -20.11
C THR A 387 6.21 4.47 -19.14
N VAL A 388 5.39 3.96 -18.21
CA VAL A 388 4.73 4.79 -17.18
C VAL A 388 5.75 5.58 -16.37
N THR A 389 6.84 4.92 -15.93
CA THR A 389 7.94 5.57 -15.20
C THR A 389 8.59 6.67 -16.03
N TYR A 390 8.96 6.39 -17.28
CA TYR A 390 9.61 7.36 -18.16
C TYR A 390 8.70 8.55 -18.54
N VAL A 391 7.40 8.33 -18.68
CA VAL A 391 6.44 9.42 -18.87
C VAL A 391 6.40 10.32 -17.65
N GLY A 392 6.35 9.74 -16.44
CA GLY A 392 6.43 10.50 -15.19
C GLY A 392 7.73 11.30 -15.05
N GLU A 393 8.87 10.72 -15.41
CA GLU A 393 10.16 11.41 -15.42
C GLU A 393 10.22 12.55 -16.44
N ALA A 394 9.69 12.33 -17.65
CA ALA A 394 9.63 13.35 -18.70
C ALA A 394 8.79 14.56 -18.26
N VAL A 395 7.64 14.33 -17.60
CA VAL A 395 6.79 15.39 -17.07
C VAL A 395 7.49 16.16 -15.95
N LYS A 396 8.19 15.46 -15.04
CA LYS A 396 8.97 16.12 -13.97
C LYS A 396 10.05 17.04 -14.54
N ARG A 397 10.68 16.66 -15.66
CA ARG A 397 11.67 17.50 -16.34
C ARG A 397 11.03 18.70 -17.05
N SER A 398 9.79 18.57 -17.51
CA SER A 398 9.08 19.63 -18.25
C SER A 398 7.60 19.70 -17.86
N PRO A 399 7.26 20.31 -16.70
CA PRO A 399 5.88 20.38 -16.21
C PRO A 399 4.91 21.07 -17.18
N THR A 400 5.40 22.00 -18.00
CA THR A 400 4.63 22.70 -19.03
C THR A 400 4.03 21.78 -20.09
N ALA A 401 4.61 20.59 -20.30
CA ALA A 401 4.10 19.58 -21.23
C ALA A 401 2.99 18.71 -20.63
N GLY A 402 2.82 18.71 -19.30
CA GLY A 402 1.94 17.79 -18.60
C GLY A 402 0.48 17.88 -19.06
N MET A 403 -0.04 19.09 -19.31
CA MET A 403 -1.40 19.26 -19.83
C MET A 403 -1.55 18.69 -21.25
N ALA A 404 -0.59 18.96 -22.14
CA ALA A 404 -0.62 18.41 -23.49
C ALA A 404 -0.57 16.88 -23.47
N LEU A 405 0.24 16.29 -22.59
CA LEU A 405 0.29 14.85 -22.38
C LEU A 405 -1.02 14.28 -21.85
N VAL A 406 -1.62 14.90 -20.83
CA VAL A 406 -2.92 14.50 -20.29
C VAL A 406 -3.98 14.51 -21.39
N THR A 407 -3.99 15.52 -22.26
CA THR A 407 -4.92 15.57 -23.40
C THR A 407 -4.65 14.48 -24.44
N GLN A 408 -3.41 14.03 -24.63
CA GLN A 408 -3.11 12.91 -25.53
C GLN A 408 -3.52 11.56 -24.92
N LEU A 409 -3.26 11.37 -23.62
CA LEU A 409 -3.59 10.12 -22.90
C LEU A 409 -5.09 9.89 -22.74
N MET A 410 -5.87 10.97 -22.68
CA MET A 410 -7.34 10.92 -22.56
C MET A 410 -8.07 11.28 -23.86
N GLY A 411 -7.36 11.79 -24.86
CA GLY A 411 -7.91 12.27 -26.12
C GLY A 411 -8.20 11.17 -27.12
N GLU A 412 -8.14 11.52 -28.40
CA GLU A 412 -8.58 10.70 -29.53
C GLU A 412 -7.97 9.28 -29.55
N HIS A 413 -6.69 9.15 -29.22
CA HIS A 413 -5.97 7.87 -29.24
C HIS A 413 -5.89 7.20 -27.86
N GLY A 414 -6.36 7.89 -26.83
CA GLY A 414 -6.28 7.50 -25.44
C GLY A 414 -7.57 6.85 -24.93
N ARG A 415 -7.74 6.88 -23.60
CA ARG A 415 -9.02 6.52 -22.95
C ARG A 415 -9.34 7.51 -21.84
N PRO A 416 -10.59 8.01 -21.74
CA PRO A 416 -11.02 8.87 -20.64
C PRO A 416 -10.80 8.25 -19.24
N ASN A 417 -10.82 6.91 -19.16
CA ASN A 417 -10.57 6.14 -17.94
C ASN A 417 -9.22 5.40 -17.99
N PHE A 418 -8.17 6.01 -18.56
CA PHE A 418 -6.86 5.40 -18.77
C PHE A 418 -6.32 4.71 -17.51
N ASP A 419 -6.24 5.44 -16.39
CA ASP A 419 -5.70 4.93 -15.11
C ASP A 419 -6.48 3.70 -14.62
N ARG A 420 -7.81 3.72 -14.71
CA ARG A 420 -8.67 2.57 -14.34
C ARG A 420 -8.46 1.35 -15.23
N VAL A 421 -8.39 1.55 -16.55
CA VAL A 421 -8.23 0.46 -17.53
C VAL A 421 -6.82 -0.16 -17.47
N THR A 422 -5.83 0.67 -17.15
CA THR A 422 -4.43 0.26 -17.10
C THR A 422 -3.98 -0.19 -15.71
N HIS A 423 -4.83 -0.03 -14.69
CA HIS A 423 -4.48 -0.20 -13.27
C HIS A 423 -3.23 0.62 -12.87
N THR A 424 -3.11 1.83 -13.42
CA THR A 424 -2.01 2.77 -13.12
C THR A 424 -2.53 4.07 -12.52
N LYS A 425 -1.62 4.92 -12.04
CA LYS A 425 -1.90 6.29 -11.58
C LYS A 425 -1.15 7.32 -12.44
N THR A 426 -1.09 7.06 -13.75
CA THR A 426 -0.26 7.82 -14.67
C THR A 426 -0.79 9.24 -14.81
N ILE A 427 -2.09 9.39 -15.05
CA ILE A 427 -2.73 10.70 -15.20
C ILE A 427 -2.72 11.43 -13.86
N GLU A 428 -3.09 10.74 -12.76
CA GLU A 428 -3.05 11.34 -11.42
C GLU A 428 -1.63 11.87 -11.09
N SER A 429 -0.58 11.09 -11.40
CA SER A 429 0.80 11.50 -11.20
C SER A 429 1.18 12.72 -12.06
N ILE A 430 0.71 12.80 -13.31
CA ILE A 430 0.97 13.97 -14.16
C ILE A 430 0.28 15.20 -13.59
N LEU A 431 -1.00 15.08 -13.22
CA LEU A 431 -1.78 16.18 -12.63
C LEU A 431 -1.17 16.69 -11.33
N SER A 432 -0.62 15.81 -10.48
CA SER A 432 0.05 16.20 -9.23
C SER A 432 1.32 17.03 -9.44
N SER A 433 1.92 16.98 -10.62
CA SER A 433 3.13 17.75 -10.96
C SER A 433 2.85 19.08 -11.65
N LEU A 434 1.58 19.36 -11.99
CA LEU A 434 1.18 20.62 -12.59
C LEU A 434 1.11 21.73 -11.54
N ASP A 435 1.41 22.95 -11.96
CA ASP A 435 1.14 24.16 -11.19
C ASP A 435 -0.34 24.56 -11.29
N GLU A 436 -0.73 25.58 -10.53
CA GLU A 436 -2.11 26.10 -10.52
C GLU A 436 -2.59 26.52 -11.92
N ALA A 437 -1.70 27.12 -12.72
CA ALA A 437 -2.02 27.49 -14.10
C ALA A 437 -2.28 26.27 -15.00
N GLY A 438 -1.54 25.17 -14.79
CA GLY A 438 -1.75 23.89 -15.45
C GLY A 438 -3.09 23.25 -15.09
N ILE A 439 -3.45 23.25 -13.81
CA ILE A 439 -4.76 22.75 -13.34
C ILE A 439 -5.91 23.60 -13.90
N GLN A 440 -5.76 24.93 -13.94
CA GLN A 440 -6.75 25.83 -14.53
C GLN A 440 -6.98 25.57 -16.03
N LYS A 441 -5.90 25.31 -16.79
CA LYS A 441 -6.01 24.88 -18.19
C LYS A 441 -6.72 23.53 -18.33
N TYR A 442 -6.47 22.59 -17.40
CA TYR A 442 -7.16 21.31 -17.38
C TYR A 442 -8.66 21.46 -17.10
N LEU A 443 -9.04 22.28 -16.12
CA LEU A 443 -10.44 22.60 -15.85
C LEU A 443 -11.13 23.27 -17.04
N ALA A 444 -10.45 24.18 -17.73
CA ALA A 444 -10.97 24.79 -18.95
C ALA A 444 -11.23 23.74 -20.06
N TYR A 445 -10.34 22.76 -20.20
CA TYR A 445 -10.55 21.63 -21.11
C TYR A 445 -11.76 20.78 -20.71
N LEU A 446 -11.90 20.41 -19.43
CA LEU A 446 -13.06 19.65 -18.95
C LEU A 446 -14.38 20.39 -19.17
N ARG A 447 -14.39 21.72 -18.93
CA ARG A 447 -15.55 22.58 -19.23
C ARG A 447 -15.89 22.56 -20.72
N ASN A 448 -14.89 22.67 -21.60
CA ASN A 448 -15.10 22.61 -23.04
C ASN A 448 -15.71 21.26 -23.48
N VAL A 449 -15.25 20.14 -22.90
CA VAL A 449 -15.85 18.81 -23.14
C VAL A 449 -17.31 18.77 -22.71
N ALA A 450 -17.65 19.39 -21.57
CA ALA A 450 -19.04 19.43 -21.09
C ALA A 450 -19.95 20.36 -21.93
N TYR A 451 -19.39 21.44 -22.49
CA TYR A 451 -20.14 22.46 -23.25
C TYR A 451 -20.27 22.15 -24.73
N SER A 452 -19.26 21.57 -25.37
CA SER A 452 -19.20 21.33 -26.82
C SER A 452 -18.97 19.84 -27.10
N PRO A 453 -19.99 18.99 -26.89
CA PRO A 453 -19.88 17.56 -27.13
C PRO A 453 -19.71 17.26 -28.63
N THR A 454 -18.96 16.21 -28.95
CA THR A 454 -18.57 15.83 -30.32
C THR A 454 -19.70 15.22 -31.16
N ASP A 455 -20.74 14.67 -30.52
CA ASP A 455 -21.91 14.07 -31.16
C ASP A 455 -23.18 14.58 -30.47
N ILE A 456 -23.71 15.71 -30.97
CA ILE A 456 -24.81 16.46 -30.34
C ILE A 456 -26.14 15.69 -30.44
N ASP A 457 -26.28 14.80 -31.44
CA ASP A 457 -27.52 14.06 -31.70
C ASP A 457 -27.65 12.83 -30.78
N ASP A 458 -26.53 12.25 -30.30
CA ASP A 458 -26.53 11.16 -29.32
C ASP A 458 -26.57 11.69 -27.87
N LYS A 459 -27.79 11.80 -27.33
CA LYS A 459 -28.04 12.20 -25.93
C LYS A 459 -27.30 11.33 -24.90
N LYS A 460 -27.12 10.03 -25.16
CA LYS A 460 -26.42 9.12 -24.24
C LYS A 460 -24.92 9.40 -24.24
N HIS A 461 -24.36 9.70 -25.41
CA HIS A 461 -22.97 10.12 -25.55
C HIS A 461 -22.71 11.45 -24.83
N VAL A 462 -23.57 12.47 -25.05
CA VAL A 462 -23.48 13.77 -24.37
C VAL A 462 -23.53 13.61 -22.85
N ALA A 463 -24.46 12.79 -22.34
CA ALA A 463 -24.57 12.54 -20.91
C ALA A 463 -23.31 11.86 -20.34
N SER A 464 -22.76 10.88 -21.06
CA SER A 464 -21.54 10.17 -20.67
C SER A 464 -20.31 11.09 -20.63
N GLN A 465 -20.16 11.99 -21.61
CA GLN A 465 -19.08 12.98 -21.66
C GLN A 465 -19.15 13.97 -20.49
N ARG A 466 -20.35 14.47 -20.18
CA ARG A 466 -20.57 15.38 -19.04
C ARG A 466 -20.34 14.70 -17.71
N GLN A 467 -20.82 13.46 -17.57
CA GLN A 467 -20.56 12.66 -16.39
C GLN A 467 -19.07 12.48 -16.17
N TRP A 468 -18.34 12.11 -17.23
CA TRP A 468 -16.91 12.00 -17.17
C TRP A 468 -16.23 13.32 -16.75
N ALA A 469 -16.62 14.46 -17.33
CA ALA A 469 -16.05 15.75 -16.95
C ALA A 469 -16.29 16.09 -15.46
N CYS A 470 -17.50 15.87 -14.96
CA CYS A 470 -17.83 16.07 -13.54
C CYS A 470 -17.07 15.09 -12.62
N ASP A 471 -16.90 13.84 -13.05
CA ASP A 471 -16.12 12.83 -12.32
C ASP A 471 -14.64 13.23 -12.24
N GLN A 472 -14.05 13.77 -13.32
CA GLN A 472 -12.67 14.27 -13.30
C GLN A 472 -12.51 15.49 -12.38
N MET A 473 -13.47 16.42 -12.37
CA MET A 473 -13.45 17.57 -11.46
C MET A 473 -13.52 17.12 -9.99
N LEU A 474 -14.38 16.14 -9.66
CA LEU A 474 -14.41 15.54 -8.32
C LEU A 474 -13.08 14.81 -8.00
N GLY A 475 -12.51 14.11 -8.98
CA GLY A 475 -11.22 13.44 -8.85
C GLY A 475 -10.09 14.38 -8.44
N LEU A 476 -10.06 15.60 -8.98
CA LEU A 476 -9.10 16.64 -8.60
C LEU A 476 -9.27 17.05 -7.12
N VAL A 477 -10.51 17.24 -6.66
CA VAL A 477 -10.80 17.62 -5.26
C VAL A 477 -10.46 16.50 -4.28
N ARG A 478 -10.68 15.25 -4.68
CA ARG A 478 -10.38 14.04 -3.89
C ARG A 478 -8.89 13.71 -3.82
N SER A 479 -8.11 14.05 -4.85
CA SER A 479 -6.70 13.70 -4.87
C SER A 479 -5.94 14.44 -3.76
N ASN A 480 -5.22 13.67 -2.95
CA ASN A 480 -4.31 14.20 -1.94
C ASN A 480 -2.93 14.56 -2.52
N LEU A 481 -2.69 14.22 -3.79
CA LEU A 481 -1.42 14.50 -4.48
C LEU A 481 -1.43 15.87 -5.19
N VAL A 482 -2.61 16.36 -5.56
CA VAL A 482 -2.78 17.66 -6.23
C VAL A 482 -2.79 18.77 -5.18
N VAL A 483 -2.01 19.83 -5.41
CA VAL A 483 -1.98 21.00 -4.53
C VAL A 483 -3.32 21.74 -4.61
N LYS A 484 -4.03 21.79 -3.49
CA LYS A 484 -5.33 22.46 -3.36
C LYS A 484 -5.13 23.98 -3.28
N SER A 485 -5.79 24.73 -4.15
CA SER A 485 -5.89 26.19 -4.08
C SER A 485 -7.36 26.61 -4.08
N ASP A 486 -7.65 27.70 -3.38
CA ASP A 486 -9.02 28.19 -3.27
C ASP A 486 -9.60 28.59 -4.64
N GLU A 487 -8.77 29.09 -5.56
CA GLU A 487 -9.21 29.61 -6.85
C GLU A 487 -9.79 28.50 -7.73
N TRP A 488 -9.03 27.43 -7.99
CA TRP A 488 -9.51 26.36 -8.87
C TRP A 488 -10.61 25.52 -8.20
N ILE A 489 -10.58 25.37 -6.87
CA ILE A 489 -11.66 24.69 -6.13
C ILE A 489 -12.96 25.49 -6.27
N ARG A 490 -12.90 26.83 -6.12
CA ARG A 490 -14.07 27.69 -6.35
C ARG A 490 -14.62 27.50 -7.76
N ASP A 491 -13.78 27.42 -8.78
CA ASP A 491 -14.25 27.19 -10.16
C ASP A 491 -14.99 25.85 -10.33
N VAL A 492 -14.49 24.78 -9.71
CA VAL A 492 -15.19 23.48 -9.69
C VAL A 492 -16.54 23.59 -8.99
N LEU A 493 -16.58 24.21 -7.81
CA LEU A 493 -17.82 24.37 -7.04
C LEU A 493 -18.83 25.26 -7.77
N VAL A 494 -18.38 26.35 -8.42
CA VAL A 494 -19.23 27.24 -9.22
C VAL A 494 -19.82 26.49 -10.43
N PHE A 495 -19.00 25.69 -11.13
CA PHE A 495 -19.47 24.89 -12.26
C PHE A 495 -20.56 23.90 -11.83
N LEU A 496 -20.29 23.11 -10.79
CA LEU A 496 -21.22 22.09 -10.31
C LEU A 496 -22.49 22.70 -9.70
N ALA A 497 -22.38 23.78 -8.91
CA ALA A 497 -23.54 24.45 -8.33
C ALA A 497 -24.40 25.16 -9.40
N GLY A 498 -23.75 25.83 -10.35
CA GLY A 498 -24.40 26.61 -11.40
C GLY A 498 -25.20 25.76 -12.40
N HIS A 499 -24.80 24.50 -12.61
CA HIS A 499 -25.56 23.54 -13.44
C HIS A 499 -26.33 22.50 -12.62
N GLY A 500 -26.11 22.39 -11.31
CA GLY A 500 -26.81 21.44 -10.45
C GLY A 500 -28.11 22.00 -9.85
N TYR A 501 -28.10 23.27 -9.45
CA TYR A 501 -29.24 23.93 -8.77
C TYR A 501 -29.92 25.01 -9.59
N LEU A 502 -29.31 25.40 -10.71
CA LEU A 502 -29.79 26.47 -11.55
C LEU A 502 -29.78 26.02 -13.01
N THR A 503 -30.74 26.51 -13.79
CA THR A 503 -30.73 26.42 -15.25
C THR A 503 -30.19 27.73 -15.83
N LEU A 504 -29.09 27.64 -16.58
CA LEU A 504 -28.46 28.77 -17.24
C LEU A 504 -29.13 29.06 -18.59
N VAL A 505 -29.77 30.23 -18.71
CA VAL A 505 -30.55 30.64 -19.90
C VAL A 505 -29.78 31.62 -20.78
N LYS A 506 -28.91 32.44 -20.18
CA LYS A 506 -28.10 33.45 -20.87
C LYS A 506 -26.71 33.50 -20.25
N SER A 507 -25.74 34.01 -21.00
CA SER A 507 -24.38 34.22 -20.49
C SER A 507 -24.43 35.11 -19.24
N PRO A 508 -23.87 34.65 -18.11
CA PRO A 508 -23.97 35.39 -16.86
C PRO A 508 -22.97 36.56 -16.82
N PRO A 509 -23.17 37.57 -15.95
CA PRO A 509 -22.19 38.63 -15.74
C PRO A 509 -20.94 38.10 -15.00
N ALA A 510 -19.86 38.89 -14.99
CA ALA A 510 -18.68 38.61 -14.19
C ALA A 510 -19.04 38.54 -12.68
N PRO A 511 -18.40 37.65 -11.89
CA PRO A 511 -17.26 36.79 -12.25
C PRO A 511 -17.67 35.43 -12.87
N TRP A 512 -18.96 35.14 -12.99
CA TRP A 512 -19.45 33.81 -13.35
C TRP A 512 -19.11 33.38 -14.77
N ASN A 513 -19.00 34.34 -15.71
CA ASN A 513 -18.67 34.06 -17.11
C ASN A 513 -17.27 33.48 -17.35
N ASN A 514 -16.38 33.51 -16.34
CA ASN A 514 -15.07 32.84 -16.42
C ASN A 514 -15.21 31.31 -16.36
N VAL A 515 -16.27 30.82 -15.73
CA VAL A 515 -16.50 29.39 -15.46
C VAL A 515 -17.73 28.87 -16.18
N LEU A 516 -18.81 29.66 -16.17
CA LEU A 516 -20.12 29.27 -16.68
C LEU A 516 -20.35 29.81 -18.10
N GLN A 517 -20.60 28.89 -19.03
CA GLN A 517 -21.06 29.16 -20.39
C GLN A 517 -22.42 28.50 -20.64
N VAL A 518 -23.23 29.13 -21.50
CA VAL A 518 -24.48 28.53 -21.99
C VAL A 518 -24.14 27.26 -22.78
N PRO A 519 -24.58 26.08 -22.34
CA PRO A 519 -24.23 24.84 -23.01
C PRO A 519 -24.97 24.72 -24.34
N THR A 520 -24.36 24.06 -25.33
CA THR A 520 -25.00 23.86 -26.66
C THR A 520 -26.26 23.00 -26.56
N VAL A 521 -26.26 22.03 -25.62
CA VAL A 521 -27.43 21.25 -25.21
C VAL A 521 -27.70 21.54 -23.73
N PRO A 522 -28.91 21.88 -23.29
CA PRO A 522 -29.20 22.09 -21.86
C PRO A 522 -28.82 20.88 -20.99
N PHE A 523 -28.51 21.11 -19.71
CA PHE A 523 -28.38 20.04 -18.72
C PHE A 523 -29.79 19.59 -18.34
N ASP A 524 -30.10 18.32 -18.57
CA ASP A 524 -31.37 17.71 -18.16
C ASP A 524 -31.36 17.38 -16.67
N GLU A 525 -32.50 16.95 -16.14
CA GLU A 525 -32.70 16.69 -14.72
C GLU A 525 -31.71 15.66 -14.14
N LYS A 526 -31.40 14.59 -14.89
CA LYS A 526 -30.42 13.56 -14.50
C LYS A 526 -29.00 14.12 -14.40
N LEU A 527 -28.59 14.97 -15.34
CA LEU A 527 -27.29 15.61 -15.30
C LEU A 527 -27.21 16.69 -14.20
N GLN A 528 -28.31 17.38 -13.93
CA GLN A 528 -28.40 18.32 -12.81
C GLN A 528 -28.23 17.59 -11.47
N GLU A 529 -28.92 16.45 -11.30
CA GLU A 529 -28.77 15.56 -10.13
C GLU A 529 -27.32 15.08 -9.99
N LEU A 530 -26.70 14.66 -11.09
CA LEU A 530 -25.29 14.27 -11.08
C LEU A 530 -24.38 15.42 -10.61
N CYS A 531 -24.57 16.64 -11.11
CA CYS A 531 -23.80 17.80 -10.66
C CYS A 531 -23.97 18.07 -9.16
N ARG A 532 -25.19 17.94 -8.62
CA ARG A 532 -25.46 18.07 -7.18
C ARG A 532 -24.75 17.00 -6.37
N LEU A 533 -24.86 15.73 -6.76
CA LEU A 533 -24.17 14.61 -6.10
C LEU A 533 -22.65 14.80 -6.09
N ARG A 534 -22.07 15.27 -7.21
CA ARG A 534 -20.62 15.56 -7.29
C ARG A 534 -20.22 16.77 -6.46
N LEU A 535 -21.04 17.81 -6.40
CA LEU A 535 -20.80 18.95 -5.52
C LEU A 535 -20.81 18.54 -4.05
N GLN A 536 -21.83 17.79 -3.63
CA GLN A 536 -21.97 17.25 -2.28
C GLN A 536 -20.77 16.36 -1.90
N ALA A 537 -20.30 15.53 -2.84
CA ALA A 537 -19.08 14.77 -2.67
C ALA A 537 -17.85 15.67 -2.51
N CYS A 538 -17.68 16.71 -3.34
CA CYS A 538 -16.60 17.69 -3.16
C CYS A 538 -16.64 18.34 -1.76
N LEU A 539 -17.81 18.78 -1.30
CA LEU A 539 -17.97 19.41 0.02
C LEU A 539 -17.67 18.45 1.18
N THR A 540 -17.92 17.15 1.01
CA THR A 540 -17.57 16.13 2.01
C THR A 540 -16.05 15.96 2.15
N GLU A 541 -15.31 16.11 1.05
CA GLU A 541 -13.85 15.97 1.01
C GLU A 541 -13.10 17.24 1.45
N LEU A 542 -13.73 18.40 1.26
CA LEU A 542 -13.18 19.72 1.61
C LEU A 542 -13.33 20.01 3.10
N LYS A 543 -12.30 19.65 3.88
CA LYS A 543 -12.23 19.95 5.32
C LYS A 543 -11.67 21.35 5.58
N GLY A 544 -12.22 22.05 6.57
CA GLY A 544 -11.75 23.37 7.02
C GLY A 544 -12.25 24.56 6.20
N THR A 545 -11.62 25.72 6.37
CA THR A 545 -12.00 26.98 5.74
C THR A 545 -11.07 27.35 4.57
N THR A 546 -11.56 28.22 3.68
CA THR A 546 -10.74 28.95 2.69
C THR A 546 -9.66 29.81 3.39
N GLY A 547 -8.68 30.28 2.62
CA GLY A 547 -7.68 31.26 3.07
C GLY A 547 -8.29 32.56 3.62
N ASP A 548 -9.50 32.89 3.19
CA ASP A 548 -10.30 34.03 3.69
C ASP A 548 -11.16 33.68 4.91
N GLY A 549 -11.04 32.47 5.48
CA GLY A 549 -11.78 32.00 6.65
C GLY A 549 -13.25 31.61 6.40
N HIS A 550 -13.65 31.41 5.12
CA HIS A 550 -15.01 31.00 4.79
C HIS A 550 -15.15 29.48 4.73
N GLU A 551 -16.25 28.95 5.22
CA GLU A 551 -16.55 27.52 5.17
C GLU A 551 -17.14 27.14 3.80
N TRP A 552 -16.73 26.00 3.24
CA TRP A 552 -17.10 25.61 1.88
C TRP A 552 -18.61 25.49 1.61
N PRO A 553 -19.43 24.84 2.46
CA PRO A 553 -20.87 24.76 2.23
C PRO A 553 -21.56 26.14 2.27
N LEU A 554 -21.10 27.03 3.16
CA LEU A 554 -21.61 28.40 3.26
C LEU A 554 -21.21 29.24 2.03
N LEU A 555 -19.99 29.07 1.53
CA LEU A 555 -19.51 29.75 0.34
C LEU A 555 -20.33 29.36 -0.91
N VAL A 556 -20.62 28.06 -1.09
CA VAL A 556 -21.49 27.58 -2.19
C VAL A 556 -22.87 28.21 -2.08
N LEU A 557 -23.43 28.28 -0.87
CA LEU A 557 -24.73 28.91 -0.66
C LEU A 557 -24.72 30.41 -1.02
N ASP A 558 -23.63 31.11 -0.71
CA ASP A 558 -23.47 32.51 -1.10
C ASP A 558 -23.34 32.69 -2.62
N PHE A 559 -22.69 31.74 -3.31
CA PHE A 559 -22.70 31.70 -4.78
C PHE A 559 -24.13 31.55 -5.33
N LEU A 560 -24.91 30.60 -4.80
CA LEU A 560 -26.30 30.39 -5.22
C LEU A 560 -27.18 31.62 -4.96
N LYS A 561 -27.06 32.25 -3.79
CA LYS A 561 -27.77 33.52 -3.48
C LYS A 561 -27.40 34.63 -4.45
N ALA A 562 -26.11 34.76 -4.79
CA ALA A 562 -25.63 35.79 -5.71
C ALA A 562 -26.13 35.53 -7.14
N MET A 563 -26.07 34.28 -7.62
CA MET A 563 -26.60 33.88 -8.93
C MET A 563 -28.12 34.05 -9.01
N ALA A 564 -28.87 33.73 -7.96
CA ALA A 564 -30.33 33.86 -7.93
C ALA A 564 -30.83 35.32 -8.05
N LYS A 565 -29.99 36.32 -7.71
CA LYS A 565 -30.31 37.74 -7.95
C LYS A 565 -30.36 38.07 -9.45
N GLU A 566 -29.60 37.35 -10.27
CA GLU A 566 -29.50 37.53 -11.72
C GLU A 566 -30.57 36.71 -12.46
N ARG A 567 -31.85 36.97 -12.18
CA ARG A 567 -33.03 36.23 -12.70
C ARG A 567 -33.14 36.17 -14.23
N LYS A 568 -32.40 37.02 -14.96
CA LYS A 568 -32.34 37.01 -16.42
C LYS A 568 -31.43 35.91 -16.97
N CYS A 569 -30.45 35.46 -16.19
CA CYS A 569 -29.42 34.52 -16.58
C CYS A 569 -29.66 33.15 -15.94
N PHE A 570 -30.08 33.12 -14.67
CA PHE A 570 -30.31 31.91 -13.90
C PHE A 570 -31.79 31.73 -13.55
N LYS A 571 -32.27 30.49 -13.66
CA LYS A 571 -33.57 30.05 -13.14
C LYS A 571 -33.35 28.95 -12.11
N SER A 572 -34.03 29.03 -10.96
CA SER A 572 -33.96 27.98 -9.93
C SER A 572 -34.56 26.67 -10.45
N THR A 573 -33.96 25.53 -10.10
CA THR A 573 -34.52 24.20 -10.36
C THR A 573 -35.46 23.72 -9.25
N ALA A 574 -35.48 24.42 -8.10
CA ALA A 574 -36.34 24.07 -6.97
C ALA A 574 -37.83 24.23 -7.30
N THR A 575 -38.65 23.32 -6.79
CA THR A 575 -40.13 23.45 -6.78
C THR A 575 -40.57 24.63 -5.93
N ALA A 576 -41.84 25.03 -6.02
CA ALA A 576 -42.37 26.11 -5.19
C ALA A 576 -42.29 25.77 -3.69
N VAL A 577 -42.57 24.51 -3.33
CA VAL A 577 -42.49 24.00 -1.95
C VAL A 577 -41.04 23.99 -1.46
N ALA A 578 -40.12 23.44 -2.26
CA ALA A 578 -38.69 23.47 -1.96
C ALA A 578 -38.16 24.90 -1.76
N GLN A 579 -38.59 25.85 -2.61
CA GLN A 579 -38.17 27.24 -2.51
C GLN A 579 -38.67 27.90 -1.22
N GLU A 580 -39.87 27.58 -0.74
CA GLU A 580 -40.39 28.09 0.53
C GLU A 580 -39.55 27.59 1.72
N ARG A 581 -39.20 26.30 1.72
CA ARG A 581 -38.32 25.68 2.73
C ARG A 581 -36.92 26.33 2.73
N ILE A 582 -36.33 26.51 1.55
CA ILE A 582 -35.04 27.18 1.36
C ILE A 582 -35.11 28.61 1.92
N ASP A 583 -36.16 29.37 1.59
CA ASP A 583 -36.30 30.76 2.06
C ASP A 583 -36.42 30.84 3.60
N ARG A 584 -37.11 29.89 4.24
CA ARG A 584 -37.15 29.77 5.71
C ARG A 584 -35.74 29.52 6.28
N ALA A 585 -35.02 28.54 5.75
CA ALA A 585 -33.66 28.22 6.21
C ALA A 585 -32.67 29.39 6.01
N LEU A 586 -32.79 30.12 4.90
CA LEU A 586 -31.99 31.32 4.64
C LEU A 586 -32.27 32.44 5.64
N GLU A 587 -33.52 32.57 6.12
CA GLU A 587 -33.85 33.54 7.16
C GLU A 587 -33.24 33.17 8.51
N ILE A 588 -33.19 31.88 8.88
CA ILE A 588 -32.47 31.39 10.07
C ILE A 588 -31.00 31.80 10.01
N LEU A 589 -30.32 31.56 8.88
CA LEU A 589 -28.91 31.92 8.71
C LEU A 589 -28.67 33.42 8.95
N LYS A 590 -29.54 34.30 8.41
CA LYS A 590 -29.45 35.75 8.67
C LYS A 590 -29.65 36.10 10.14
N GLN A 591 -30.55 35.40 10.85
CA GLN A 591 -30.77 35.60 12.28
C GLN A 591 -29.54 35.16 13.08
N LEU A 592 -28.94 34.02 12.72
CA LEU A 592 -27.70 33.52 13.33
C LEU A 592 -26.53 34.47 13.10
N ASP A 593 -26.34 35.03 11.89
CA ASP A 593 -25.30 36.05 11.62
C ASP A 593 -25.45 37.30 12.51
N LYS A 594 -26.69 37.78 12.68
CA LYS A 594 -27.01 38.92 13.56
C LYS A 594 -26.80 38.61 15.04
N ALA A 595 -26.97 37.36 15.45
CA ALA A 595 -26.75 36.93 16.83
C ALA A 595 -25.25 36.71 17.11
N GLN A 596 -24.52 36.10 16.16
CA GLN A 596 -23.08 35.85 16.23
C GLN A 596 -22.30 37.17 16.38
N SER A 597 -22.66 38.21 15.61
CA SER A 597 -22.03 39.54 15.71
C SER A 597 -22.23 40.27 17.04
N LYS A 598 -23.18 39.84 17.88
CA LYS A 598 -23.45 40.43 19.20
C LYS A 598 -22.80 39.66 20.36
N LYS A 599 -22.32 38.45 20.13
CA LYS A 599 -21.76 37.58 21.16
C LYS A 599 -20.23 37.74 21.25
N LYS A 600 -19.69 37.52 22.45
CA LYS A 600 -18.24 37.56 22.76
C LYS A 600 -17.71 36.20 23.25
N ASP A 601 -18.59 35.20 23.39
CA ASP A 601 -18.20 33.87 23.83
C ASP A 601 -17.69 33.05 22.65
N ASP A 602 -16.45 32.59 22.76
CA ASP A 602 -15.76 31.82 21.73
C ASP A 602 -16.40 30.44 21.55
N SER A 603 -16.90 29.79 22.63
CA SER A 603 -17.53 28.46 22.53
C SER A 603 -18.89 28.51 21.80
N GLU A 604 -19.76 29.45 22.17
CA GLU A 604 -21.04 29.64 21.49
C GLU A 604 -20.86 30.04 20.02
N THR A 605 -19.81 30.80 19.67
CA THR A 605 -19.56 31.17 18.28
C THR A 605 -19.11 29.97 17.44
N VAL A 606 -18.33 29.04 18.00
CA VAL A 606 -18.00 27.76 17.32
C VAL A 606 -19.26 26.90 17.12
N HIS A 607 -20.11 26.74 18.14
CA HIS A 607 -21.38 26.01 18.02
C HIS A 607 -22.30 26.63 16.96
N MET A 608 -22.43 27.96 16.93
CA MET A 608 -23.21 28.66 15.91
C MET A 608 -22.65 28.44 14.51
N GLN A 609 -21.32 28.42 14.34
CA GLN A 609 -20.69 28.19 13.05
C GLN A 609 -20.95 26.75 12.55
N ALA A 610 -20.82 25.75 13.41
CA ALA A 610 -21.14 24.36 13.08
C ALA A 610 -22.63 24.19 12.72
N PHE A 611 -23.52 24.83 13.48
CA PHE A 611 -24.96 24.81 13.17
C PHE A 611 -25.27 25.48 11.82
N LYS A 612 -24.60 26.60 11.49
CA LYS A 612 -24.77 27.26 10.18
C LYS A 612 -24.32 26.36 9.02
N LYS A 613 -23.27 25.55 9.18
CA LYS A 613 -22.87 24.55 8.18
C LYS A 613 -23.95 23.51 7.97
N LEU A 614 -24.53 22.99 9.06
CA LEU A 614 -25.61 22.01 9.01
C LEU A 614 -26.84 22.58 8.28
N VAL A 615 -27.24 23.82 8.61
CA VAL A 615 -28.33 24.50 7.91
C VAL A 615 -28.00 24.69 6.42
N ALA A 616 -26.78 25.08 6.07
CA ALA A 616 -26.37 25.21 4.67
C ALA A 616 -26.42 23.87 3.93
N ALA A 617 -26.02 22.77 4.58
CA ALA A 617 -26.10 21.43 4.01
C ALA A 617 -27.54 20.99 3.74
N VAL A 618 -28.46 21.25 4.68
CA VAL A 618 -29.89 20.98 4.50
C VAL A 618 -30.46 21.83 3.38
N VAL A 619 -30.11 23.11 3.28
CA VAL A 619 -30.54 23.96 2.15
C VAL A 619 -30.12 23.37 0.81
N LEU A 620 -28.88 22.88 0.70
CA LEU A 620 -28.37 22.27 -0.53
C LEU A 620 -29.10 20.99 -0.92
N ILE A 621 -29.72 20.30 0.03
CA ILE A 621 -30.51 19.09 -0.22
C ILE A 621 -31.98 19.43 -0.47
N SER A 622 -32.53 20.45 0.19
CA SER A 622 -33.91 20.88 -0.02
C SER A 622 -34.21 21.33 -1.45
N TYR A 623 -33.20 21.62 -2.27
CA TYR A 623 -33.39 21.83 -3.71
C TYR A 623 -33.89 20.58 -4.46
N GLU A 624 -33.72 19.39 -3.87
CA GLU A 624 -34.13 18.09 -4.38
C GLU A 624 -35.50 17.67 -3.84
N ASP A 625 -36.10 18.46 -2.94
CA ASP A 625 -37.38 18.14 -2.31
C ASP A 625 -38.50 18.09 -3.36
N THR A 626 -39.18 16.95 -3.40
CA THR A 626 -40.50 16.83 -4.00
C THR A 626 -41.56 17.39 -3.05
N ASP A 627 -42.77 17.63 -3.56
CA ASP A 627 -43.87 18.17 -2.74
C ASP A 627 -44.23 17.25 -1.54
N ASP A 628 -43.94 15.95 -1.64
CA ASP A 628 -44.17 14.94 -0.60
C ASP A 628 -42.96 14.70 0.32
N ALA A 629 -41.81 15.32 0.06
CA ALA A 629 -40.61 15.13 0.88
C ALA A 629 -40.79 15.70 2.30
N PRO A 630 -40.22 15.07 3.35
CA PRO A 630 -40.31 15.57 4.73
C PRO A 630 -39.66 16.95 4.87
N ASP A 631 -40.21 17.80 5.74
CA ASP A 631 -39.66 19.14 5.98
C ASP A 631 -38.48 19.09 6.97
N LEU A 632 -37.27 19.11 6.40
CA LEU A 632 -36.03 19.05 7.17
C LEU A 632 -35.64 20.38 7.82
N VAL A 633 -36.27 21.47 7.39
CA VAL A 633 -35.94 22.82 7.83
C VAL A 633 -36.62 23.14 9.15
N ASP A 634 -37.86 22.68 9.35
CA ASP A 634 -38.66 23.01 10.53
C ASP A 634 -37.97 22.60 11.85
N GLY A 635 -37.42 21.38 11.92
CA GLY A 635 -36.64 20.94 13.07
C GLY A 635 -35.42 21.83 13.37
N LEU A 636 -34.70 22.26 12.32
CA LEU A 636 -33.57 23.19 12.45
C LEU A 636 -34.02 24.59 12.89
N VAL A 637 -35.19 25.07 12.45
CA VAL A 637 -35.76 26.34 12.91
C VAL A 637 -35.95 26.28 14.43
N ASP A 638 -36.58 25.23 14.94
CA ASP A 638 -36.90 25.13 16.36
C ASP A 638 -35.66 24.89 17.23
N ALA A 639 -34.73 24.05 16.77
CA ALA A 639 -33.42 23.90 17.41
C ALA A 639 -32.65 25.24 17.46
N SER A 640 -32.66 26.03 16.37
CA SER A 640 -31.95 27.32 16.32
C SER A 640 -32.52 28.34 17.33
N LYS A 641 -33.85 28.33 17.52
CA LYS A 641 -34.52 29.20 18.50
C LYS A 641 -34.08 28.85 19.92
N LEU A 642 -34.14 27.56 20.30
CA LEU A 642 -33.80 27.12 21.65
C LEU A 642 -32.31 27.20 21.96
N LEU A 643 -31.44 26.89 21.00
CA LEU A 643 -29.99 26.90 21.19
C LEU A 643 -29.40 28.31 21.21
N PHE A 644 -29.90 29.24 20.38
CA PHE A 644 -29.19 30.50 20.12
C PHE A 644 -30.01 31.78 20.25
N LEU A 645 -31.32 31.76 20.00
CA LEU A 645 -32.11 32.98 19.80
C LEU A 645 -33.05 33.33 20.97
N GLU A 646 -33.58 32.35 21.69
CA GLU A 646 -34.51 32.56 22.81
C GLU A 646 -33.81 32.65 24.18
N LYS A 647 -34.28 33.56 25.04
CA LYS A 647 -33.93 33.58 26.48
C LYS A 647 -34.83 32.58 27.21
N LYS A 648 -34.33 31.35 27.44
CA LYS A 648 -34.91 30.26 28.27
C LYS A 648 -36.36 30.49 28.72
N LYS A 649 -37.34 30.18 27.88
CA LYS A 649 -38.64 29.71 28.37
C LYS A 649 -38.49 28.23 28.77
N LYS A 650 -39.25 27.79 29.77
CA LYS A 650 -39.40 26.36 30.10
C LYS A 650 -40.08 25.67 28.92
N SER A 651 -39.29 25.21 27.95
CA SER A 651 -39.66 24.09 27.09
C SER A 651 -39.68 22.84 27.96
N GLU A 652 -40.63 21.92 27.72
CA GLU A 652 -40.66 20.61 28.40
C GLU A 652 -39.49 19.71 27.94
N ILE A 653 -39.02 19.90 26.71
CA ILE A 653 -37.89 19.18 26.10
C ILE A 653 -36.61 20.03 26.18
N GLY A 654 -35.49 19.40 26.55
CA GLY A 654 -34.18 20.02 26.64
C GLY A 654 -33.66 20.50 25.28
N SER A 655 -32.89 21.61 25.25
CA SER A 655 -32.37 22.17 23.99
C SER A 655 -31.43 21.21 23.24
N MET A 656 -30.73 20.33 23.95
CA MET A 656 -29.83 19.33 23.36
C MET A 656 -30.58 18.09 22.87
N GLU A 657 -31.68 17.70 23.52
CA GLU A 657 -32.54 16.59 23.07
C GLU A 657 -33.16 16.92 21.72
N LEU A 658 -33.76 18.12 21.59
CA LEU A 658 -34.31 18.58 20.31
C LEU A 658 -33.23 18.66 19.22
N PHE A 659 -32.01 19.07 19.56
CA PHE A 659 -30.92 19.09 18.60
C PHE A 659 -30.55 17.67 18.14
N VAL A 660 -30.49 16.72 19.06
CA VAL A 660 -30.25 15.30 18.77
C VAL A 660 -31.37 14.73 17.88
N ASP A 661 -32.64 15.03 18.16
CA ASP A 661 -33.78 14.66 17.30
C ASP A 661 -33.60 15.13 15.86
N VAL A 662 -33.18 16.39 15.70
CA VAL A 662 -32.90 16.94 14.38
C VAL A 662 -31.75 16.19 13.71
N LEU A 663 -30.67 15.87 14.42
CA LEU A 663 -29.57 15.10 13.84
C LEU A 663 -30.03 13.69 13.43
N ILE A 664 -30.86 13.03 14.23
CA ILE A 664 -31.43 11.71 13.94
C ILE A 664 -32.30 11.78 12.68
N GLY A 665 -33.24 12.73 12.60
CA GLY A 665 -34.08 12.91 11.42
C GLY A 665 -33.28 13.22 10.16
N LEU A 666 -32.15 13.94 10.28
CA LEU A 666 -31.23 14.15 9.15
C LEU A 666 -30.44 12.89 8.77
N LEU A 667 -30.18 11.99 9.71
CA LEU A 667 -29.52 10.71 9.46
C LEU A 667 -30.46 9.68 8.83
N GLU A 668 -31.77 9.76 9.06
CA GLU A 668 -32.74 8.90 8.37
C GLU A 668 -32.62 9.02 6.85
N ILE A 669 -32.32 10.23 6.36
CA ILE A 669 -32.07 10.47 4.94
C ILE A 669 -30.83 9.73 4.46
N SER A 670 -30.96 9.04 3.32
CA SER A 670 -29.87 8.33 2.65
C SER A 670 -28.88 9.27 1.93
N SER A 671 -28.25 10.20 2.66
CA SER A 671 -27.25 11.13 2.12
C SER A 671 -25.91 11.00 2.84
N ALA A 672 -24.85 10.66 2.07
CA ALA A 672 -23.49 10.61 2.61
C ALA A 672 -22.98 11.99 3.04
N PHE A 673 -23.40 13.03 2.32
CA PHE A 673 -23.05 14.42 2.64
C PHE A 673 -23.70 14.89 3.94
N LEU A 674 -25.01 14.63 4.16
CA LEU A 674 -25.64 14.94 5.45
C LEU A 674 -24.98 14.19 6.59
N ARG A 675 -24.70 12.91 6.41
CA ARG A 675 -24.02 12.12 7.44
C ARG A 675 -22.69 12.75 7.86
N ALA A 676 -21.89 13.20 6.89
CA ALA A 676 -20.63 13.89 7.17
C ALA A 676 -20.85 15.21 7.92
N MET A 677 -21.85 16.02 7.52
CA MET A 677 -22.16 17.30 8.15
C MET A 677 -22.76 17.15 9.55
N VAL A 678 -23.63 16.15 9.76
CA VAL A 678 -24.16 15.75 11.07
C VAL A 678 -23.02 15.31 11.98
N GLY A 679 -22.07 14.50 11.48
CA GLY A 679 -20.90 14.09 12.24
C GLY A 679 -20.03 15.28 12.68
N GLU A 680 -19.76 16.24 11.77
CA GLU A 680 -18.99 17.44 12.11
C GLU A 680 -19.72 18.32 13.15
N ALA A 681 -21.04 18.49 13.00
CA ALA A 681 -21.85 19.20 13.97
C ALA A 681 -21.84 18.48 15.33
N PHE A 682 -22.10 17.18 15.36
CA PHE A 682 -22.12 16.40 16.60
C PHE A 682 -20.78 16.42 17.33
N ALA A 683 -19.65 16.27 16.62
CA ALA A 683 -18.32 16.36 17.20
C ALA A 683 -18.11 17.69 17.95
N THR A 684 -18.55 18.79 17.33
CA THR A 684 -18.42 20.14 17.90
C THR A 684 -19.27 20.31 19.15
N PHE A 685 -20.48 19.75 19.18
CA PHE A 685 -21.39 19.83 20.32
C PHE A 685 -21.17 18.75 21.38
N SER A 686 -20.21 17.83 21.17
CA SER A 686 -20.01 16.66 22.04
C SER A 686 -19.78 17.03 23.51
N GLU A 687 -19.04 18.11 23.80
CA GLU A 687 -18.82 18.60 25.17
C GLU A 687 -20.09 19.09 25.88
N SER A 688 -21.10 19.51 25.11
CA SER A 688 -22.35 20.05 25.64
C SER A 688 -23.44 18.99 25.86
N MET A 689 -23.17 17.72 25.54
CA MET A 689 -24.15 16.63 25.71
C MET A 689 -24.47 16.38 27.19
N THR A 690 -25.74 16.14 27.48
CA THR A 690 -26.24 15.87 28.84
C THR A 690 -26.55 14.38 29.03
N LYS A 691 -26.85 13.99 30.28
CA LYS A 691 -27.31 12.63 30.60
C LYS A 691 -28.56 12.27 29.81
N GLU A 692 -29.50 13.20 29.73
CA GLU A 692 -30.80 13.04 29.06
C GLU A 692 -30.63 12.91 27.54
N SER A 693 -29.82 13.77 26.91
CA SER A 693 -29.60 13.69 25.45
C SER A 693 -28.87 12.42 25.01
N LEU A 694 -28.01 11.84 25.86
CA LEU A 694 -27.37 10.55 25.59
C LEU A 694 -28.33 9.37 25.78
N ASN A 695 -29.17 9.38 26.82
CA ASN A 695 -30.19 8.34 26.96
C ASN A 695 -31.15 8.39 25.76
N HIS A 696 -31.51 9.59 25.30
CA HIS A 696 -32.35 9.75 24.11
C HIS A 696 -31.75 9.10 22.84
N LEU A 697 -30.43 9.23 22.61
CA LEU A 697 -29.74 8.50 21.52
C LEU A 697 -29.78 6.98 21.70
N VAL A 698 -29.69 6.52 22.95
CA VAL A 698 -29.71 5.09 23.28
C VAL A 698 -31.11 4.50 23.12
N ASP A 699 -32.15 5.24 23.52
CA ASP A 699 -33.54 4.80 23.44
C ASP A 699 -33.96 4.56 21.99
N GLN A 700 -33.40 5.32 21.04
CA GLN A 700 -33.60 5.18 19.59
C GLN A 700 -32.96 3.91 19.00
N LEU A 701 -32.25 3.10 19.81
CA LEU A 701 -31.72 1.79 19.41
C LEU A 701 -32.67 0.63 19.76
N GLY A 702 -33.88 0.91 20.26
CA GLY A 702 -34.93 -0.11 20.49
C GLY A 702 -34.70 -1.00 21.71
N LEU A 703 -33.83 -0.61 22.66
CA LEU A 703 -33.49 -1.44 23.82
C LEU A 703 -34.57 -1.51 24.91
N ASN A 704 -35.57 -0.62 24.88
CA ASN A 704 -36.60 -0.49 25.93
C ASN A 704 -37.96 -1.07 25.51
N GLU A 705 -38.06 -1.72 24.35
CA GLU A 705 -39.25 -2.49 24.01
C GLU A 705 -39.20 -3.80 24.81
N GLU A 706 -40.03 -3.88 25.87
CA GLU A 706 -40.19 -5.10 26.66
C GLU A 706 -40.62 -6.24 25.72
N SER A 707 -39.70 -7.15 25.44
CA SER A 707 -40.00 -8.44 24.82
C SER A 707 -40.96 -9.19 25.75
N ASP A 708 -42.22 -9.33 25.34
CA ASP A 708 -43.23 -10.10 26.06
C ASP A 708 -42.71 -11.52 26.34
N ASP A 709 -42.37 -11.77 27.60
CA ASP A 709 -41.97 -13.08 28.13
C ASP A 709 -43.11 -14.10 27.93
N LYS A 710 -42.92 -15.05 27.00
CA LYS A 710 -43.60 -16.34 27.02
C LYS A 710 -42.61 -17.50 26.86
N LEU A 711 -42.09 -17.91 28.02
CA LEU A 711 -41.98 -19.31 28.48
C LEU A 711 -41.34 -20.31 27.50
N ASN A 712 -40.01 -20.40 27.56
CA ASN A 712 -39.26 -21.61 27.19
C ASN A 712 -39.14 -22.51 28.43
N GLU A 713 -40.13 -23.37 28.64
CA GLU A 713 -40.01 -24.59 29.45
C GLU A 713 -40.32 -25.77 28.53
N GLU A 714 -39.30 -26.53 28.11
CA GLU A 714 -39.27 -27.99 28.27
C GLU A 714 -37.90 -28.56 27.86
N GLU A 715 -37.32 -29.32 28.81
CA GLU A 715 -36.05 -30.02 28.69
C GLU A 715 -36.22 -31.43 28.08
N SER A 716 -35.15 -31.84 27.38
CA SER A 716 -34.59 -33.20 27.26
C SER A 716 -35.29 -34.22 26.36
N MET A 717 -34.54 -34.73 25.38
CA MET A 717 -34.14 -36.14 25.41
C MET A 717 -32.81 -36.35 24.69
N ASP A 718 -31.89 -36.99 25.40
CA ASP A 718 -30.58 -37.47 24.97
C ASP A 718 -30.66 -38.42 23.76
N GLU A 719 -29.59 -38.48 22.95
CA GLU A 719 -28.89 -39.75 22.74
C GLU A 719 -27.43 -39.52 22.28
N GLU A 720 -26.59 -40.44 22.78
CA GLU A 720 -25.15 -40.37 23.02
C GLU A 720 -24.27 -40.75 21.81
N GLU A 721 -23.01 -40.27 21.88
CA GLU A 721 -21.73 -40.94 21.57
C GLU A 721 -21.62 -41.87 20.32
N ASP A 722 -20.65 -41.60 19.43
CA ASP A 722 -19.30 -42.20 19.54
C ASP A 722 -18.33 -41.69 18.44
N ALA A 723 -17.05 -41.59 18.85
CA ALA A 723 -15.76 -41.56 18.17
C ALA A 723 -15.71 -41.27 16.64
N GLY A 724 -14.94 -40.31 16.16
CA GLY A 724 -13.60 -39.91 16.59
C GLY A 724 -12.60 -40.28 15.50
N LEU A 725 -11.93 -39.28 14.91
CA LEU A 725 -10.57 -39.36 14.38
C LEU A 725 -10.09 -37.92 14.06
N GLU A 726 -9.15 -37.44 14.85
CA GLU A 726 -8.28 -36.30 14.51
C GLU A 726 -7.41 -36.68 13.30
N MET A 727 -7.29 -35.78 12.33
CA MET A 727 -6.05 -35.55 11.60
C MET A 727 -6.03 -34.11 11.06
N ASP A 728 -5.05 -33.34 11.55
CA ASP A 728 -4.57 -32.08 10.99
C ASP A 728 -4.36 -32.19 9.47
N GLU A 729 -4.81 -31.19 8.72
CA GLU A 729 -4.06 -30.65 7.58
C GLU A 729 -4.47 -29.19 7.33
N GLU A 730 -3.45 -28.40 6.94
CA GLU A 730 -3.34 -26.95 7.04
C GLU A 730 -4.16 -26.17 6.00
N GLU A 731 -4.40 -24.90 6.36
CA GLU A 731 -5.00 -23.77 5.65
C GLU A 731 -4.80 -23.69 4.12
N GLU A 732 -5.89 -23.60 3.35
CA GLU A 732 -6.00 -22.68 2.22
C GLU A 732 -7.38 -22.01 2.23
N GLU A 733 -7.39 -20.68 2.36
CA GLU A 733 -8.55 -19.79 2.20
C GLU A 733 -8.94 -19.73 0.71
N ASP A 734 -10.12 -20.23 0.34
CA ASP A 734 -10.84 -19.75 -0.84
C ASP A 734 -12.29 -19.48 -0.45
N ASP A 735 -12.67 -18.22 -0.61
CA ASP A 735 -13.91 -17.59 -0.15
C ASP A 735 -14.98 -17.81 -1.22
N SER A 736 -15.83 -18.81 -1.04
CA SER A 736 -17.06 -18.98 -1.82
C SER A 736 -18.26 -19.00 -0.87
N ASP A 737 -19.03 -17.91 -0.92
CA ASP A 737 -20.36 -17.74 -0.33
C ASP A 737 -21.25 -18.97 -0.59
N ASP A 738 -21.49 -19.78 0.44
CA ASP A 738 -22.62 -20.71 0.51
C ASP A 738 -23.62 -20.14 1.53
N GLU A 739 -24.80 -19.77 1.04
CA GLU A 739 -25.97 -19.36 1.81
C GLU A 739 -26.56 -20.59 2.52
N GLU A 740 -26.36 -20.71 3.84
CA GLU A 740 -27.09 -21.67 4.67
C GLU A 740 -28.53 -21.13 4.91
N GLU A 741 -29.53 -21.78 4.30
CA GLU A 741 -30.93 -21.64 4.67
C GLU A 741 -31.25 -22.55 5.86
N ASP A 742 -31.33 -21.98 7.07
CA ASP A 742 -31.98 -22.60 8.22
C ASP A 742 -33.51 -22.44 8.08
N GLU A 743 -34.22 -23.55 7.85
CA GLU A 743 -35.68 -23.61 7.90
C GLU A 743 -36.14 -23.74 9.37
N GLU A 744 -36.61 -22.65 9.96
CA GLU A 744 -37.46 -22.70 11.17
C GLU A 744 -38.94 -22.66 10.76
N ASP A 745 -39.69 -23.73 11.11
CA ASP A 745 -41.14 -23.85 10.94
C ASP A 745 -41.89 -22.82 11.81
N VAL A 746 -42.61 -21.88 11.19
CA VAL A 746 -43.51 -20.95 11.89
C VAL A 746 -44.97 -21.40 11.75
N ASP A 747 -45.59 -21.62 12.91
CA ASP A 747 -47.01 -21.94 13.13
C ASP A 747 -47.96 -20.91 12.51
N ASP A 748 -48.93 -21.40 11.75
CA ASP A 748 -49.80 -20.63 10.84
C ASP A 748 -51.19 -20.44 11.47
N ASN A 749 -51.47 -19.24 12.01
CA ASN A 749 -52.82 -18.82 12.36
C ASN A 749 -53.01 -17.32 12.17
N ASP A 750 -53.21 -16.88 10.92
CA ASP A 750 -54.21 -15.87 10.54
C ASP A 750 -54.22 -15.65 9.00
N VAL A 751 -55.22 -16.21 8.31
CA VAL A 751 -55.31 -16.20 6.84
C VAL A 751 -55.84 -14.86 6.30
N ASP A 752 -55.03 -14.19 5.48
CA ASP A 752 -55.30 -12.90 4.82
C ASP A 752 -56.56 -12.94 3.90
N PRO A 753 -57.52 -11.98 4.03
CA PRO A 753 -58.71 -11.89 3.17
C PRO A 753 -58.43 -11.76 1.67
N VAL A 754 -57.29 -11.15 1.29
CA VAL A 754 -56.90 -10.98 -0.12
C VAL A 754 -56.40 -12.30 -0.72
N LEU A 755 -55.72 -13.11 0.10
CA LEU A 755 -55.29 -14.46 -0.26
C LEU A 755 -56.50 -15.37 -0.49
N ARG A 756 -57.52 -15.30 0.40
CA ARG A 756 -58.82 -15.99 0.18
C ARG A 756 -59.47 -15.61 -1.13
N SER A 757 -59.51 -14.32 -1.48
CA SER A 757 -60.11 -13.86 -2.74
C SER A 757 -59.37 -14.39 -3.97
N ARG A 758 -58.04 -14.45 -3.94
CA ARG A 758 -57.23 -14.96 -5.08
C ARG A 758 -57.29 -16.48 -5.20
N VAL A 759 -57.34 -17.20 -4.07
CA VAL A 759 -57.55 -18.65 -4.04
C VAL A 759 -58.94 -18.99 -4.58
N GLU A 760 -60.00 -18.28 -4.16
CA GLU A 760 -61.36 -18.46 -4.71
C GLU A 760 -61.45 -18.15 -6.20
N GLU A 761 -60.68 -17.17 -6.69
CA GLU A 761 -60.62 -16.83 -8.12
C GLU A 761 -59.88 -17.91 -8.92
N ALA A 762 -58.83 -18.53 -8.35
CA ALA A 762 -58.15 -19.69 -8.93
C ALA A 762 -59.07 -20.92 -8.99
N PHE A 763 -59.91 -21.15 -7.97
CA PHE A 763 -60.94 -22.21 -7.98
C PHE A 763 -62.06 -21.92 -9.01
N ARG A 764 -62.49 -20.66 -9.15
CA ARG A 764 -63.49 -20.26 -10.16
C ARG A 764 -62.97 -20.36 -11.59
N ALA A 765 -61.73 -19.95 -11.84
CA ALA A 765 -61.11 -20.02 -13.17
C ALA A 765 -60.87 -21.45 -13.66
N SER A 766 -60.83 -22.42 -12.74
CA SER A 766 -60.60 -23.85 -13.03
C SER A 766 -61.89 -24.64 -13.24
N GLY A 767 -63.07 -24.00 -13.15
CA GLY A 767 -64.36 -24.61 -13.47
C GLY A 767 -65.00 -25.46 -12.36
N ALA A 768 -64.50 -25.40 -11.12
CA ALA A 768 -64.98 -26.24 -10.01
C ALA A 768 -66.19 -25.66 -9.24
N ALA A 769 -66.70 -24.49 -9.62
CA ALA A 769 -67.91 -23.91 -9.03
C ALA A 769 -69.09 -24.02 -10.02
N GLY A 770 -69.59 -25.25 -10.19
CA GLY A 770 -70.90 -25.51 -10.78
C GLY A 770 -71.95 -25.58 -9.68
N ASP A 771 -73.03 -24.83 -9.85
CA ASP A 771 -74.23 -24.84 -9.01
C ASP A 771 -74.78 -26.25 -8.78
N GLU A 772 -75.46 -26.39 -7.64
CA GLU A 772 -76.13 -27.58 -7.08
C GLU A 772 -76.90 -28.46 -8.11
N ASP A 773 -76.88 -29.78 -7.83
CA ASP A 773 -77.64 -30.89 -8.44
C ASP A 773 -77.04 -31.60 -9.68
N ASP A 774 -76.22 -32.64 -9.47
CA ASP A 774 -76.44 -34.01 -9.98
C ASP A 774 -75.29 -34.96 -9.56
N GLU A 775 -75.65 -36.13 -9.03
CA GLU A 775 -74.76 -37.22 -8.64
C GLU A 775 -74.04 -37.85 -9.86
N ASP A 776 -72.76 -38.22 -9.66
CA ASP A 776 -71.85 -38.99 -10.54
C ASP A 776 -71.19 -38.27 -11.74
N ASN A 777 -70.04 -37.61 -11.48
CA ASN A 777 -68.85 -37.76 -12.35
C ASN A 777 -67.54 -37.34 -11.64
N ASP A 778 -66.93 -38.25 -10.89
CA ASP A 778 -65.51 -38.18 -10.53
C ASP A 778 -64.67 -38.30 -11.81
N ASN A 779 -64.15 -37.17 -12.32
CA ASN A 779 -63.01 -37.18 -13.24
C ASN A 779 -62.34 -35.79 -13.30
N PHE A 780 -61.82 -35.29 -12.17
CA PHE A 780 -60.68 -34.38 -12.26
C PHE A 780 -59.50 -35.22 -12.75
N ASP A 781 -59.00 -34.90 -13.94
CA ASP A 781 -57.78 -35.51 -14.48
C ASP A 781 -56.62 -35.21 -13.50
N ASP A 782 -55.74 -36.18 -13.21
CA ASP A 782 -54.60 -35.97 -12.30
C ASP A 782 -53.76 -34.75 -12.73
N ASP A 783 -53.70 -34.51 -14.05
CA ASP A 783 -53.04 -33.35 -14.67
C ASP A 783 -53.74 -32.00 -14.34
N GLN A 784 -55.04 -31.98 -14.11
CA GLN A 784 -55.78 -30.78 -13.71
C GLN A 784 -55.63 -30.47 -12.22
N MET A 785 -55.56 -31.50 -11.37
CA MET A 785 -55.32 -31.33 -9.93
C MET A 785 -53.88 -30.86 -9.68
N ALA A 786 -52.92 -31.42 -10.41
CA ALA A 786 -51.52 -30.96 -10.39
C ALA A 786 -51.37 -29.50 -10.84
N GLN A 787 -52.09 -29.07 -11.89
CA GLN A 787 -52.06 -27.66 -12.34
C GLN A 787 -52.71 -26.68 -11.34
N LEU A 788 -53.69 -27.13 -10.55
CA LEU A 788 -54.29 -26.34 -9.48
C LEU A 788 -53.32 -26.19 -8.30
N ASP A 789 -52.68 -27.29 -7.88
CA ASP A 789 -51.66 -27.28 -6.84
C ASP A 789 -50.43 -26.46 -7.24
N ASP A 790 -49.97 -26.55 -8.49
CA ASP A 790 -48.86 -25.74 -9.01
C ASP A 790 -49.19 -24.24 -8.98
N LYS A 791 -50.42 -23.86 -9.35
CA LYS A 791 -50.87 -22.46 -9.30
C LYS A 791 -51.04 -21.97 -7.87
N LEU A 792 -51.57 -22.80 -6.97
CA LEU A 792 -51.67 -22.48 -5.56
C LEU A 792 -50.26 -22.30 -4.96
N ALA A 793 -49.36 -23.26 -5.20
CA ALA A 793 -47.97 -23.19 -4.77
C ALA A 793 -47.23 -21.96 -5.33
N GLU A 794 -47.48 -21.57 -6.58
CA GLU A 794 -46.92 -20.35 -7.15
C GLU A 794 -47.47 -19.08 -6.49
N ILE A 795 -48.77 -19.02 -6.18
CA ILE A 795 -49.39 -17.92 -5.44
C ILE A 795 -48.82 -17.84 -4.00
N PHE A 796 -48.68 -18.97 -3.31
CA PHE A 796 -48.09 -19.04 -1.97
C PHE A 796 -46.60 -18.67 -1.99
N ARG A 797 -45.81 -19.12 -2.98
CA ARG A 797 -44.40 -18.73 -3.15
C ARG A 797 -44.24 -17.24 -3.44
N GLN A 798 -45.08 -16.65 -4.30
CA GLN A 798 -45.01 -15.22 -4.61
C GLN A 798 -45.38 -14.34 -3.43
N HIS A 799 -46.40 -14.72 -2.64
CA HIS A 799 -46.81 -13.94 -1.48
C HIS A 799 -45.82 -14.05 -0.31
N THR A 800 -45.27 -15.24 -0.09
CA THR A 800 -44.23 -15.48 0.94
C THR A 800 -42.93 -14.79 0.58
N SER A 801 -42.48 -14.85 -0.68
CA SER A 801 -41.28 -14.13 -1.13
C SER A 801 -41.44 -12.61 -1.15
N SER A 802 -42.63 -12.07 -1.44
CA SER A 802 -42.87 -10.62 -1.37
C SER A 802 -42.86 -10.10 0.06
N LYS A 803 -43.50 -10.80 1.01
CA LYS A 803 -43.49 -10.42 2.43
C LYS A 803 -42.09 -10.60 3.05
N ARG A 804 -41.37 -11.67 2.70
CA ARG A 804 -39.97 -11.89 3.11
C ARG A 804 -39.07 -10.75 2.60
N ARG A 805 -39.20 -10.37 1.32
CA ARG A 805 -38.41 -9.27 0.74
C ARG A 805 -38.74 -7.91 1.36
N GLU A 806 -40.01 -7.66 1.69
CA GLU A 806 -40.42 -6.43 2.38
C GLU A 806 -39.87 -6.38 3.82
N ALA A 807 -39.95 -7.50 4.56
CA ALA A 807 -39.37 -7.63 5.89
C ALA A 807 -37.83 -7.48 5.86
N GLU A 808 -37.13 -8.08 4.89
CA GLU A 808 -35.68 -7.95 4.72
C GLU A 808 -35.27 -6.50 4.42
N ILE A 809 -36.04 -5.77 3.60
CA ILE A 809 -35.79 -4.34 3.33
C ILE A 809 -35.95 -3.51 4.61
N ILE A 810 -37.04 -3.73 5.36
CA ILE A 810 -37.30 -3.02 6.62
C ILE A 810 -36.19 -3.32 7.65
N GLN A 811 -35.79 -4.58 7.78
CA GLN A 811 -34.71 -4.99 8.69
C GLN A 811 -33.37 -4.34 8.30
N ARG A 812 -33.06 -4.30 7.00
CA ARG A 812 -31.83 -3.68 6.48
C ARG A 812 -31.82 -2.16 6.71
N ASP A 813 -32.93 -1.49 6.46
CA ASP A 813 -33.04 -0.04 6.64
C ASP A 813 -32.99 0.35 8.13
N THR A 814 -33.61 -0.45 9.00
CA THR A 814 -33.50 -0.32 10.47
C THR A 814 -32.07 -0.53 10.94
N ALA A 815 -31.38 -1.56 10.44
CA ALA A 815 -29.96 -1.81 10.74
C ALA A 815 -29.06 -0.65 10.29
N LEU A 816 -29.31 -0.09 9.11
CA LEU A 816 -28.59 1.10 8.61
C LEU A 816 -28.83 2.32 9.50
N PHE A 817 -30.06 2.50 10.00
CA PHE A 817 -30.39 3.58 10.94
C PHE A 817 -29.67 3.41 12.28
N HIS A 818 -29.75 2.24 12.91
CA HIS A 818 -29.04 1.95 14.16
C HIS A 818 -27.52 2.14 14.02
N ASN A 819 -26.92 1.74 12.90
CA ASN A 819 -25.50 1.97 12.64
C ASN A 819 -25.13 3.46 12.59
N LYS A 820 -26.01 4.32 12.07
CA LYS A 820 -25.77 5.78 12.06
C LYS A 820 -25.81 6.37 13.47
N ILE A 821 -26.70 5.87 14.34
CA ILE A 821 -26.73 6.26 15.76
C ILE A 821 -25.46 5.76 16.46
N LEU A 822 -25.05 4.51 16.20
CA LEU A 822 -23.80 3.94 16.73
C LEU A 822 -22.58 4.75 16.30
N ASP A 823 -22.56 5.33 15.09
CA ASP A 823 -21.48 6.23 14.66
C ASP A 823 -21.41 7.52 15.52
N LEU A 824 -22.56 8.08 15.91
CA LEU A 824 -22.61 9.22 16.85
C LEU A 824 -22.12 8.81 18.25
N LEU A 825 -22.53 7.65 18.74
CA LEU A 825 -22.07 7.13 20.03
C LEU A 825 -20.57 6.80 20.02
N GLU A 826 -20.05 6.24 18.93
CA GLU A 826 -18.62 5.99 18.74
C GLU A 826 -17.84 7.32 18.76
N MET A 827 -18.37 8.34 18.07
CA MET A 827 -17.79 9.68 18.04
C MET A 827 -17.76 10.29 19.43
N TYR A 828 -18.85 10.21 20.19
CA TYR A 828 -18.89 10.69 21.57
C TYR A 828 -17.86 9.96 22.45
N ALA A 829 -17.84 8.62 22.40
CA ALA A 829 -16.89 7.82 23.17
C ALA A 829 -15.42 8.15 22.86
N LYS A 830 -15.14 8.54 21.61
CA LYS A 830 -13.80 8.95 21.17
C LYS A 830 -13.43 10.35 21.63
N GLU A 831 -14.27 11.35 21.34
CA GLU A 831 -13.96 12.76 21.63
C GLU A 831 -14.08 13.09 23.13
N GLN A 832 -14.97 12.39 23.86
CA GLN A 832 -15.25 12.62 25.28
C GLN A 832 -14.77 11.50 26.21
N SER A 833 -13.75 10.73 25.84
CA SER A 833 -13.28 9.54 26.59
C SER A 833 -12.97 9.79 28.09
N GLY A 834 -12.61 11.02 28.48
CA GLY A 834 -12.38 11.41 29.87
C GLY A 834 -13.62 11.82 30.66
N ASN A 835 -14.80 11.93 30.04
CA ASN A 835 -16.05 12.37 30.66
C ASN A 835 -16.77 11.20 31.34
N ALA A 836 -17.25 11.41 32.58
CA ALA A 836 -18.03 10.42 33.34
C ALA A 836 -19.26 9.88 32.59
N LEU A 837 -19.90 10.70 31.75
CA LEU A 837 -21.09 10.31 30.99
C LEU A 837 -20.85 9.18 29.99
N VAL A 838 -19.60 8.97 29.55
CA VAL A 838 -19.24 7.87 28.66
C VAL A 838 -19.56 6.50 29.26
N MET A 839 -19.53 6.37 30.59
CA MET A 839 -19.89 5.12 31.27
C MET A 839 -21.35 4.71 31.05
N ARG A 840 -22.24 5.67 30.76
CA ARG A 840 -23.66 5.39 30.46
C ARG A 840 -23.85 4.62 29.14
N LEU A 841 -22.87 4.65 28.26
CA LEU A 841 -22.93 3.93 26.98
C LEU A 841 -22.59 2.45 27.14
N VAL A 842 -21.94 2.05 28.24
CA VAL A 842 -21.41 0.69 28.40
C VAL A 842 -22.53 -0.34 28.49
N ALA A 843 -23.50 -0.16 29.39
CA ALA A 843 -24.60 -1.11 29.57
C ALA A 843 -25.48 -1.26 28.31
N PRO A 844 -25.93 -0.18 27.64
CA PRO A 844 -26.71 -0.28 26.41
C PRO A 844 -25.96 -0.95 25.25
N LEU A 845 -24.70 -0.56 24.99
CA LEU A 845 -23.90 -1.19 23.93
C LEU A 845 -23.60 -2.65 24.23
N TYR A 846 -23.40 -2.99 25.50
CA TYR A 846 -23.23 -4.38 25.93
C TYR A 846 -24.53 -5.19 25.76
N ALA A 847 -25.70 -4.62 26.05
CA ALA A 847 -27.00 -5.24 25.78
C ALA A 847 -27.22 -5.48 24.28
N LEU A 848 -26.99 -4.46 23.43
CA LEU A 848 -27.06 -4.62 21.97
C LEU A 848 -26.11 -5.70 21.45
N SER A 849 -24.89 -5.78 22.00
CA SER A 849 -23.93 -6.80 21.58
C SER A 849 -24.35 -8.24 21.94
N ARG A 850 -25.28 -8.40 22.90
CA ARG A 850 -25.89 -9.68 23.25
C ARG A 850 -27.08 -10.05 22.37
N GLY A 851 -27.47 -9.19 21.43
CA GLY A 851 -28.71 -9.33 20.66
C GLY A 851 -29.96 -8.92 21.44
N SER A 852 -29.84 -8.00 22.42
CA SER A 852 -31.02 -7.40 23.06
C SER A 852 -31.64 -6.34 22.13
N GLY A 853 -32.98 -6.35 22.03
CA GLY A 853 -33.73 -5.62 20.99
C GLY A 853 -33.77 -6.43 19.68
N ASP A 854 -34.84 -6.30 18.90
CA ASP A 854 -34.97 -6.94 17.58
C ASP A 854 -33.99 -6.31 16.57
N VAL A 855 -32.70 -6.63 16.71
CA VAL A 855 -31.61 -5.95 16.03
C VAL A 855 -30.74 -6.94 15.27
N SER A 856 -30.46 -6.63 14.00
CA SER A 856 -29.58 -7.44 13.15
C SER A 856 -28.20 -7.75 13.77
N GLN A 857 -27.64 -8.92 13.43
CA GLN A 857 -26.31 -9.34 13.88
C GLN A 857 -25.20 -8.31 13.55
N GLN A 858 -25.34 -7.56 12.45
CA GLN A 858 -24.39 -6.53 12.06
C GLN A 858 -24.29 -5.40 13.09
N VAL A 859 -25.42 -4.94 13.62
CA VAL A 859 -25.47 -3.88 14.64
C VAL A 859 -24.96 -4.41 15.97
N ALA A 860 -25.30 -5.65 16.35
CA ALA A 860 -24.77 -6.29 17.56
C ALA A 860 -23.23 -6.40 17.50
N HIS A 861 -22.69 -6.83 16.36
CA HIS A 861 -21.25 -6.89 16.13
C HIS A 861 -20.60 -5.49 16.23
N ARG A 862 -21.22 -4.48 15.60
CA ARG A 862 -20.73 -3.09 15.63
C ARG A 862 -20.73 -2.50 17.04
N ALA A 863 -21.79 -2.70 17.81
CA ALA A 863 -21.87 -2.27 19.22
C ALA A 863 -20.75 -2.91 20.05
N GLY A 864 -20.51 -4.22 19.88
CA GLY A 864 -19.40 -4.93 20.51
C GLY A 864 -18.02 -4.40 20.10
N GLN A 865 -17.83 -4.03 18.83
CA GLN A 865 -16.58 -3.41 18.35
C GLN A 865 -16.35 -2.05 19.02
N ILE A 866 -17.36 -1.18 19.08
CA ILE A 866 -17.27 0.14 19.72
C ILE A 866 -16.90 -0.03 21.20
N LEU A 867 -17.58 -0.94 21.90
CA LEU A 867 -17.31 -1.26 23.30
C LEU A 867 -15.86 -1.70 23.53
N ARG A 868 -15.33 -2.60 22.70
CA ARG A 868 -13.93 -3.06 22.80
C ARG A 868 -12.93 -1.96 22.45
N ALA A 869 -13.14 -1.24 21.35
CA ALA A 869 -12.15 -0.37 20.75
C ALA A 869 -12.10 1.02 21.37
N ARG A 870 -13.25 1.60 21.71
CA ARG A 870 -13.35 2.99 22.22
C ARG A 870 -13.46 3.08 23.72
N LEU A 871 -14.15 2.13 24.36
CA LEU A 871 -14.43 2.18 25.81
C LEU A 871 -13.43 1.33 26.60
N CYS A 872 -13.38 0.01 26.36
CA CYS A 872 -12.56 -0.91 27.16
C CYS A 872 -11.04 -0.71 26.97
N LYS A 873 -10.61 -0.21 25.80
CA LYS A 873 -9.20 0.08 25.46
C LYS A 873 -8.87 1.58 25.50
N ALA A 874 -9.74 2.42 26.07
CA ALA A 874 -9.49 3.85 26.21
C ALA A 874 -8.19 4.11 26.99
N LYS A 875 -7.38 5.07 26.52
CA LYS A 875 -6.16 5.50 27.20
C LYS A 875 -6.47 6.37 28.42
N GLU A 876 -7.51 7.20 28.31
CA GLU A 876 -8.00 8.04 29.39
C GLU A 876 -9.15 7.34 30.11
N LEU A 877 -9.14 7.40 31.45
CA LEU A 877 -10.22 6.87 32.28
C LEU A 877 -11.18 8.01 32.66
N PRO A 878 -12.50 7.77 32.65
CA PRO A 878 -13.51 8.76 33.00
C PRO A 878 -13.29 9.44 34.36
N ARG A 879 -13.51 10.75 34.39
CA ARG A 879 -13.41 11.62 35.59
C ARG A 879 -14.71 12.42 35.75
N GLY A 880 -15.03 12.77 36.99
CA GLY A 880 -16.22 13.56 37.33
C GLY A 880 -17.14 12.83 38.31
N ASP A 881 -18.40 13.26 38.33
CA ASP A 881 -19.46 12.67 39.15
C ASP A 881 -19.94 11.36 38.52
N LEU A 882 -19.77 10.25 39.24
CA LEU A 882 -20.09 8.90 38.77
C LEU A 882 -21.25 8.32 39.55
N ASP A 883 -22.13 7.61 38.85
CA ASP A 883 -23.14 6.75 39.47
C ASP A 883 -22.50 5.43 39.92
N VAL A 884 -21.80 5.50 41.07
CA VAL A 884 -21.10 4.35 41.63
C VAL A 884 -22.05 3.18 41.89
N THR A 885 -23.26 3.48 42.39
CA THR A 885 -24.29 2.47 42.66
C THR A 885 -24.71 1.74 41.39
N GLY A 886 -25.09 2.47 40.34
CA GLY A 886 -25.48 1.88 39.06
C GLY A 886 -24.33 1.09 38.43
N MET A 887 -23.10 1.61 38.46
CA MET A 887 -21.93 0.90 37.94
C MET A 887 -21.64 -0.41 38.69
N VAL A 888 -21.83 -0.45 40.01
CA VAL A 888 -21.65 -1.68 40.79
C VAL A 888 -22.73 -2.71 40.44
N ASP A 889 -23.96 -2.27 40.20
CA ASP A 889 -25.04 -3.17 39.78
C ASP A 889 -24.85 -3.68 38.33
N GLU A 890 -24.37 -2.83 37.41
CA GLU A 890 -23.96 -3.23 36.06
C GLU A 890 -22.77 -4.22 36.09
N LEU A 891 -21.80 -4.01 37.01
CA LEU A 891 -20.69 -4.94 37.22
C LEU A 891 -21.20 -6.30 37.72
N LYS A 892 -22.14 -6.33 38.68
CA LYS A 892 -22.77 -7.57 39.15
C LYS A 892 -23.48 -8.29 38.02
N ALA A 893 -24.30 -7.59 37.23
CA ALA A 893 -25.02 -8.15 36.09
C ALA A 893 -24.05 -8.74 35.05
N THR A 894 -22.93 -8.05 34.78
CA THR A 894 -21.87 -8.55 33.89
C THR A 894 -21.28 -9.86 34.43
N HIS A 895 -21.01 -9.95 35.72
CA HIS A 895 -20.47 -11.16 36.37
C HIS A 895 -21.49 -12.29 36.49
N GLU A 896 -22.77 -11.99 36.63
CA GLU A 896 -23.87 -12.97 36.54
C GLU A 896 -23.92 -13.61 35.16
N TYR A 897 -23.86 -12.79 34.11
CA TYR A 897 -23.83 -13.28 32.73
C TYR A 897 -22.58 -14.14 32.43
N VAL A 898 -21.39 -13.75 32.92
CA VAL A 898 -20.16 -14.58 32.78
C VAL A 898 -20.29 -15.95 33.46
N ARG A 899 -21.11 -16.05 34.51
CA ARG A 899 -21.37 -17.31 35.22
C ARG A 899 -22.45 -18.18 34.56
N SER A 900 -23.13 -17.70 33.52
CA SER A 900 -24.14 -18.45 32.79
C SER A 900 -23.78 -18.71 31.31
N THR A 901 -23.05 -17.81 30.66
CA THR A 901 -22.76 -17.91 29.21
C THR A 901 -21.68 -18.93 28.86
N GLN A 902 -21.89 -19.69 27.78
CA GLN A 902 -20.88 -20.60 27.20
C GLN A 902 -20.17 -20.01 25.97
N ASP A 903 -20.69 -18.90 25.41
CA ASP A 903 -20.10 -18.25 24.23
C ASP A 903 -18.75 -17.62 24.56
N VAL A 904 -17.72 -18.08 23.84
CA VAL A 904 -16.33 -17.62 23.92
C VAL A 904 -16.21 -16.11 23.71
N ARG A 905 -16.80 -15.60 22.62
CA ARG A 905 -16.64 -14.21 22.16
C ARG A 905 -17.31 -13.25 23.11
N MET A 906 -18.48 -13.63 23.62
CA MET A 906 -19.20 -12.87 24.62
C MET A 906 -18.50 -12.89 25.96
N ALA A 907 -17.98 -14.03 26.42
CA ALA A 907 -17.20 -14.11 27.66
C ALA A 907 -15.96 -13.18 27.63
N GLU A 908 -15.27 -13.09 26.49
CA GLU A 908 -14.15 -12.16 26.31
C GLU A 908 -14.58 -10.69 26.33
N LEU A 909 -15.74 -10.37 25.76
CA LEU A 909 -16.32 -9.02 25.82
C LEU A 909 -16.69 -8.65 27.26
N SER A 910 -17.38 -9.54 27.97
CA SER A 910 -17.74 -9.37 29.38
C SER A 910 -16.50 -9.18 30.25
N ALA A 911 -15.40 -9.88 29.96
CA ALA A 911 -14.12 -9.68 30.65
C ALA A 911 -13.58 -8.25 30.46
N ALA A 912 -13.64 -7.73 29.23
CA ALA A 912 -13.19 -6.38 28.93
C ALA A 912 -14.07 -5.32 29.63
N VAL A 913 -15.39 -5.52 29.63
CA VAL A 913 -16.37 -4.64 30.28
C VAL A 913 -16.20 -4.65 31.80
N SER A 914 -16.10 -5.83 32.41
CA SER A 914 -15.83 -5.97 33.84
C SER A 914 -14.53 -5.28 34.24
N GLN A 915 -13.47 -5.43 33.45
CA GLN A 915 -12.20 -4.74 33.68
C GLN A 915 -12.35 -3.21 33.61
N LEU A 916 -13.16 -2.68 32.68
CA LEU A 916 -13.42 -1.25 32.57
C LEU A 916 -14.11 -0.71 33.84
N TYR A 917 -15.25 -1.30 34.23
CA TYR A 917 -15.97 -0.89 35.45
C TYR A 917 -15.07 -0.96 36.68
N THR A 918 -14.33 -2.06 36.83
CA THR A 918 -13.43 -2.27 37.98
C THR A 918 -12.32 -1.22 38.02
N LYS A 919 -11.69 -0.91 36.87
CA LYS A 919 -10.67 0.14 36.79
C LYS A 919 -11.19 1.51 37.21
N VAL A 920 -12.39 1.86 36.77
CA VAL A 920 -13.01 3.15 37.10
C VAL A 920 -13.35 3.19 38.60
N LEU A 921 -13.99 2.16 39.14
CA LEU A 921 -14.36 2.07 40.56
C LEU A 921 -13.12 2.17 41.48
N ILE A 922 -12.06 1.41 41.19
CA ILE A 922 -10.81 1.46 41.97
C ILE A 922 -10.18 2.85 41.94
N ARG A 923 -10.14 3.50 40.76
CA ARG A 923 -9.59 4.85 40.61
C ARG A 923 -10.33 5.88 41.47
N HIS A 924 -11.63 5.69 41.67
CA HIS A 924 -12.48 6.56 42.49
C HIS A 924 -12.58 6.09 43.96
N GLY A 925 -11.76 5.13 44.37
CA GLY A 925 -11.64 4.71 45.78
C GLY A 925 -12.60 3.61 46.22
N HIS A 926 -13.35 3.00 45.30
CA HIS A 926 -14.33 1.94 45.58
C HIS A 926 -13.73 0.56 45.27
N LEU A 927 -12.84 0.08 46.14
CA LEU A 927 -12.20 -1.24 46.00
C LEU A 927 -13.05 -2.38 46.59
N SER A 928 -13.80 -2.12 47.67
CA SER A 928 -14.56 -3.15 48.39
C SER A 928 -15.65 -3.80 47.53
N GLU A 929 -16.33 -2.99 46.73
CA GLU A 929 -17.48 -3.39 45.94
C GLU A 929 -17.05 -4.31 44.79
N PRO A 930 -16.04 -3.96 43.96
CA PRO A 930 -15.50 -4.91 42.97
C PRO A 930 -14.91 -6.17 43.60
N VAL A 931 -14.19 -6.08 44.73
CA VAL A 931 -13.64 -7.26 45.41
C VAL A 931 -14.78 -8.23 45.77
N SER A 932 -15.86 -7.74 46.37
CA SER A 932 -17.02 -8.56 46.72
C SER A 932 -17.67 -9.23 45.50
N VAL A 933 -17.79 -8.52 44.37
CA VAL A 933 -18.35 -9.10 43.13
C VAL A 933 -17.42 -10.20 42.56
N TYR A 934 -16.11 -9.96 42.53
CA TYR A 934 -15.14 -10.94 42.09
C TYR A 934 -15.04 -12.15 43.02
N GLU A 935 -15.23 -11.98 44.34
CA GLU A 935 -15.29 -13.10 45.30
C GLU A 935 -16.43 -14.06 44.98
N VAL A 936 -17.62 -13.54 44.68
CA VAL A 936 -18.77 -14.35 44.28
C VAL A 936 -18.46 -15.16 43.01
N THR A 937 -17.83 -14.54 42.01
CA THR A 937 -17.42 -15.23 40.78
C THR A 937 -16.30 -16.24 41.01
N LEU A 938 -15.33 -15.93 41.87
CA LEU A 938 -14.26 -16.83 42.26
C LEU A 938 -14.82 -18.06 42.99
N HIS A 939 -15.78 -17.88 43.88
CA HIS A 939 -16.42 -18.97 44.61
C HIS A 939 -17.21 -19.88 43.66
N ASP A 940 -17.99 -19.32 42.72
CA ASP A 940 -18.64 -20.12 41.68
C ASP A 940 -17.61 -20.92 40.85
N PHE A 941 -16.54 -20.27 40.41
CA PHE A 941 -15.44 -20.92 39.69
C PHE A 941 -14.78 -22.04 40.49
N LEU A 942 -14.64 -21.92 41.81
CA LEU A 942 -13.99 -22.93 42.65
C LEU A 942 -14.93 -24.07 43.01
N GLU A 943 -16.19 -23.78 43.36
CA GLU A 943 -17.12 -24.70 44.01
C GLU A 943 -18.13 -25.36 43.06
N ARG A 944 -18.56 -24.70 41.98
CA ARG A 944 -19.60 -25.25 41.07
C ARG A 944 -19.03 -26.24 40.08
N LYS A 945 -19.37 -27.53 40.13
CA LYS A 945 -18.78 -28.61 39.28
C LYS A 945 -18.59 -28.26 37.80
N SER A 946 -19.57 -27.60 37.17
CA SER A 946 -19.58 -27.12 35.77
C SER A 946 -19.77 -25.60 35.74
N SER A 947 -18.76 -24.86 36.15
CA SER A 947 -18.76 -23.39 36.03
C SER A 947 -18.29 -23.01 34.62
N PRO A 948 -19.02 -22.15 33.89
CA PRO A 948 -18.59 -21.66 32.59
C PRO A 948 -17.50 -20.58 32.69
N VAL A 949 -17.21 -20.08 33.90
CA VAL A 949 -16.17 -19.07 34.15
C VAL A 949 -14.80 -19.62 33.75
N ARG A 950 -14.15 -18.95 32.80
CA ARG A 950 -12.81 -19.32 32.34
C ARG A 950 -11.74 -18.87 33.33
N PRO A 951 -10.67 -19.66 33.57
CA PRO A 951 -9.58 -19.25 34.44
C PRO A 951 -8.90 -17.93 34.02
N SER A 952 -8.84 -17.65 32.72
CA SER A 952 -8.27 -16.41 32.17
C SER A 952 -9.02 -15.16 32.62
N PHE A 953 -10.35 -15.21 32.78
CA PHE A 953 -11.17 -14.08 33.24
C PHE A 953 -10.65 -13.53 34.58
N LEU A 954 -10.48 -14.41 35.56
CA LEU A 954 -10.00 -14.06 36.90
C LEU A 954 -8.49 -13.74 36.90
N LEU A 955 -7.69 -14.55 36.20
CA LEU A 955 -6.23 -14.40 36.18
C LEU A 955 -5.79 -13.09 35.53
N ASP A 956 -6.43 -12.67 34.44
CA ASP A 956 -6.11 -11.43 33.75
C ASP A 956 -6.54 -10.20 34.55
N ALA A 957 -7.70 -10.26 35.24
CA ALA A 957 -8.12 -9.19 36.15
C ALA A 957 -7.10 -9.00 37.29
N ILE A 958 -6.67 -10.10 37.92
CA ILE A 958 -5.63 -10.07 38.96
C ILE A 958 -4.33 -9.47 38.43
N ARG A 959 -3.86 -9.92 37.26
CA ARG A 959 -2.59 -9.44 36.67
C ARG A 959 -2.62 -7.95 36.33
N ARG A 960 -3.76 -7.44 35.86
CA ARG A 960 -3.94 -6.06 35.41
C ARG A 960 -4.25 -5.09 36.53
N LEU A 961 -4.83 -5.56 37.64
CA LEU A 961 -5.32 -4.75 38.76
C LEU A 961 -4.75 -5.29 40.08
N PRO A 962 -3.53 -4.88 40.48
CA PRO A 962 -2.89 -5.38 41.69
C PRO A 962 -3.68 -5.13 42.98
N GLU A 963 -4.42 -4.02 43.07
CA GLU A 963 -5.30 -3.72 44.22
C GLU A 963 -6.39 -4.79 44.38
N LEU A 964 -7.04 -5.15 43.27
CA LEU A 964 -8.07 -6.19 43.21
C LEU A 964 -7.47 -7.55 43.58
N GLY A 965 -6.34 -7.90 42.96
CA GLY A 965 -5.65 -9.16 43.22
C GLY A 965 -5.27 -9.31 44.70
N TRP A 966 -4.78 -8.24 45.32
CA TRP A 966 -4.49 -8.24 46.75
C TRP A 966 -5.75 -8.30 47.63
N GLY A 967 -6.85 -7.65 47.21
CA GLY A 967 -8.15 -7.77 47.88
C GLY A 967 -8.68 -9.21 47.91
N LEU A 968 -8.49 -9.96 46.83
CA LEU A 968 -8.94 -11.35 46.69
C LEU A 968 -8.03 -12.40 47.37
N ARG A 969 -6.92 -12.00 47.98
CA ARG A 969 -5.86 -12.91 48.45
C ARG A 969 -6.36 -13.97 49.43
N ASP A 970 -7.27 -13.61 50.33
CA ASP A 970 -7.74 -14.49 51.40
C ASP A 970 -8.68 -15.56 50.81
N SER A 971 -9.58 -15.15 49.92
CA SER A 971 -10.48 -16.03 49.15
C SER A 971 -9.71 -16.95 48.19
N LEU A 972 -8.63 -16.46 47.56
CA LEU A 972 -7.72 -17.28 46.74
C LEU A 972 -6.94 -18.32 47.57
N LEU A 973 -6.44 -17.91 48.74
CA LEU A 973 -5.73 -18.81 49.66
C LEU A 973 -6.66 -19.91 50.17
N ASP A 974 -7.91 -19.57 50.44
CA ASP A 974 -8.95 -20.50 50.83
C ASP A 974 -9.29 -21.49 49.71
N GLY A 975 -9.36 -21.02 48.46
CA GLY A 975 -9.49 -21.86 47.27
C GLY A 975 -8.31 -22.80 46.98
N CYS A 976 -7.14 -22.54 47.57
CA CYS A 976 -5.99 -23.44 47.52
C CYS A 976 -6.12 -24.65 48.45
N ARG A 977 -7.12 -24.68 49.36
CA ARG A 977 -7.34 -25.80 50.28
C ARG A 977 -8.08 -26.95 49.59
N VAL A 978 -7.68 -28.18 49.90
CA VAL A 978 -8.22 -29.41 49.29
C VAL A 978 -9.73 -29.57 49.51
N SER A 979 -10.27 -29.04 50.61
CA SER A 979 -11.68 -29.20 51.01
C SER A 979 -12.66 -28.26 50.31
N LYS A 980 -12.19 -27.22 49.60
CA LYS A 980 -13.06 -26.15 49.08
C LYS A 980 -13.16 -26.10 47.56
N SER A 981 -12.13 -26.50 46.83
CA SER A 981 -12.22 -26.61 45.38
C SER A 981 -12.96 -27.89 44.95
N ALA A 982 -13.97 -27.78 44.09
CA ALA A 982 -14.73 -28.93 43.59
C ALA A 982 -13.89 -29.95 42.81
N ARG A 983 -12.78 -29.49 42.21
CA ARG A 983 -11.83 -30.31 41.44
C ARG A 983 -10.41 -29.86 41.72
N ALA A 984 -9.48 -30.80 41.85
CA ALA A 984 -8.06 -30.48 42.07
C ALA A 984 -7.40 -29.72 40.90
N PHE A 985 -7.99 -29.70 39.69
CA PHE A 985 -7.55 -28.76 38.64
C PHE A 985 -7.77 -27.29 39.02
N ARG A 986 -8.93 -26.98 39.61
CA ARG A 986 -9.27 -25.61 40.04
C ARG A 986 -8.43 -25.16 41.22
N GLN A 987 -8.10 -26.08 42.11
CA GLN A 987 -7.12 -25.86 43.17
C GLN A 987 -5.77 -25.38 42.61
N VAL A 988 -5.26 -26.03 41.56
CA VAL A 988 -4.01 -25.63 40.89
C VAL A 988 -4.15 -24.26 40.19
N GLN A 989 -5.33 -23.95 39.63
CA GLN A 989 -5.62 -22.63 39.09
C GLN A 989 -5.62 -21.55 40.19
N ALA A 990 -6.18 -21.84 41.38
CA ALA A 990 -6.12 -20.94 42.54
C ALA A 990 -4.67 -20.66 42.97
N PHE A 991 -3.80 -21.69 43.01
CA PHE A 991 -2.37 -21.50 43.25
C PHE A 991 -1.71 -20.62 42.18
N THR A 992 -2.09 -20.79 40.90
CA THR A 992 -1.57 -19.98 39.80
C THR A 992 -1.98 -18.51 39.91
N MET A 993 -3.25 -18.25 40.27
CA MET A 993 -3.77 -16.90 40.52
C MET A 993 -3.10 -16.26 41.73
N LEU A 994 -2.97 -17.00 42.84
CA LEU A 994 -2.28 -16.55 44.04
C LEU A 994 -0.78 -16.28 43.77
N GLN A 995 -0.14 -17.04 42.88
CA GLN A 995 1.22 -16.76 42.43
C GLN A 995 1.33 -15.38 41.78
N ALA A 996 0.36 -15.02 40.93
CA ALA A 996 0.34 -13.72 40.27
C ALA A 996 0.21 -12.58 41.29
N VAL A 997 -0.65 -12.75 42.31
CA VAL A 997 -0.77 -11.79 43.42
C VAL A 997 0.56 -11.61 44.16
N LEU A 998 1.24 -12.71 44.51
CA LEU A 998 2.53 -12.65 45.22
C LEU A 998 3.64 -12.04 44.35
N GLN A 999 3.65 -12.32 43.05
CA GLN A 999 4.63 -11.74 42.11
C GLN A 999 4.51 -10.21 42.06
N GLN A 1000 3.28 -9.67 42.09
CA GLN A 1000 3.06 -8.22 42.11
C GLN A 1000 3.58 -7.54 43.39
N GLN A 1001 3.60 -8.25 44.53
CA GLN A 1001 4.15 -7.70 45.77
C GLN A 1001 5.68 -7.63 45.81
N GLN A 1002 6.35 -8.30 44.87
CA GLN A 1002 7.81 -8.36 44.84
C GLN A 1002 8.45 -7.01 44.46
N HIS A 1003 7.83 -6.26 43.54
CA HIS A 1003 8.35 -5.00 43.02
C HIS A 1003 7.74 -3.82 43.77
N GLU A 1004 8.55 -2.81 44.11
CA GLU A 1004 8.11 -1.65 44.88
C GLU A 1004 6.97 -0.87 44.19
N GLU A 1005 7.00 -0.78 42.86
CA GLU A 1005 6.01 -0.05 42.05
C GLU A 1005 4.61 -0.70 42.02
N THR A 1006 4.52 -2.03 42.21
CA THR A 1006 3.25 -2.77 42.16
C THR A 1006 2.79 -3.30 43.51
N ARG A 1007 3.59 -3.09 44.57
CA ARG A 1007 3.32 -3.59 45.92
C ARG A 1007 2.19 -2.79 46.58
N GLN A 1008 1.22 -3.51 47.14
CA GLN A 1008 0.00 -2.95 47.70
C GLN A 1008 0.04 -2.77 49.22
N VAL A 1009 0.92 -3.50 49.90
CA VAL A 1009 1.07 -3.49 51.36
C VAL A 1009 2.52 -3.38 51.80
N THR A 1010 2.74 -3.15 53.10
CA THR A 1010 4.09 -3.19 53.65
C THR A 1010 4.74 -4.57 53.48
N PRO A 1011 6.08 -4.65 53.36
CA PRO A 1011 6.79 -5.93 53.31
C PRO A 1011 6.44 -6.85 54.47
N GLU A 1012 6.25 -6.30 55.68
CA GLU A 1012 5.86 -7.05 56.88
C GLU A 1012 4.50 -7.74 56.72
N ALA A 1013 3.47 -7.01 56.29
CA ALA A 1013 2.14 -7.56 56.07
C ALA A 1013 2.14 -8.63 54.95
N CYS A 1014 2.96 -8.44 53.91
CA CYS A 1014 3.12 -9.44 52.86
C CYS A 1014 3.79 -10.72 53.39
N LEU A 1015 4.84 -10.58 54.20
CA LEU A 1015 5.53 -11.71 54.84
C LEU A 1015 4.63 -12.48 55.81
N ASP A 1016 3.74 -11.78 56.53
CA ASP A 1016 2.75 -12.42 57.38
C ASP A 1016 1.74 -13.23 56.56
N PHE A 1017 1.25 -12.71 55.44
CA PHE A 1017 0.40 -13.47 54.53
C PHE A 1017 1.13 -14.69 53.94
N ILE A 1018 2.42 -14.58 53.59
CA ILE A 1018 3.23 -15.69 53.10
C ILE A 1018 3.32 -16.84 54.14
N LYS A 1019 3.29 -16.56 55.45
CA LYS A 1019 3.22 -17.61 56.47
C LYS A 1019 1.94 -18.44 56.35
N SER A 1020 0.81 -17.80 56.06
CA SER A 1020 -0.46 -18.47 55.80
C SER A 1020 -0.42 -19.29 54.50
N VAL A 1021 0.23 -18.75 53.45
CA VAL A 1021 0.48 -19.48 52.19
C VAL A 1021 1.31 -20.74 52.44
N ARG A 1022 2.40 -20.64 53.22
CA ARG A 1022 3.24 -21.78 53.61
C ARG A 1022 2.39 -22.86 54.28
N ALA A 1023 1.56 -22.49 55.25
CA ALA A 1023 0.74 -23.45 55.98
C ALA A 1023 -0.14 -24.29 55.06
N VAL A 1024 -0.80 -23.65 54.07
CA VAL A 1024 -1.64 -24.34 53.08
C VAL A 1024 -0.83 -25.26 52.17
N VAL A 1025 0.37 -24.84 51.74
CA VAL A 1025 1.27 -25.68 50.92
C VAL A 1025 1.71 -26.92 51.70
N VAL A 1026 2.17 -26.74 52.94
CA VAL A 1026 2.62 -27.84 53.82
C VAL A 1026 1.47 -28.82 54.06
N GLU A 1027 0.29 -28.32 54.42
CA GLU A 1027 -0.93 -29.11 54.59
C GLU A 1027 -1.28 -29.92 53.33
N THR A 1028 -1.27 -29.28 52.16
CA THR A 1028 -1.59 -29.92 50.87
C THR A 1028 -0.63 -31.08 50.55
N ILE A 1029 0.67 -30.92 50.82
CA ILE A 1029 1.67 -31.97 50.58
C ILE A 1029 1.52 -33.13 51.56
N HIS A 1030 1.29 -32.83 52.85
CA HIS A 1030 1.07 -33.87 53.85
C HIS A 1030 -0.21 -34.68 53.57
N VAL A 1031 -1.31 -34.03 53.20
CA VAL A 1031 -2.57 -34.70 52.82
C VAL A 1031 -2.38 -35.56 51.56
N ALA A 1032 -1.64 -35.10 50.57
CA ALA A 1032 -1.39 -35.92 49.38
C ALA A 1032 -0.50 -37.14 49.69
N ALA A 1033 0.45 -37.00 50.62
CA ALA A 1033 1.37 -38.04 51.04
C ALA A 1033 0.74 -39.11 51.95
N SER A 1034 -0.28 -38.76 52.74
CA SER A 1034 -0.90 -39.62 53.78
C SER A 1034 -1.81 -40.74 53.26
N GLY A 1035 -2.12 -40.78 51.96
CA GLY A 1035 -2.77 -41.93 51.31
C GLY A 1035 -4.29 -42.06 51.53
N ASP A 1036 -4.97 -41.03 52.06
CA ASP A 1036 -6.41 -41.10 52.34
C ASP A 1036 -7.28 -41.10 51.06
N VAL A 1037 -8.00 -42.20 50.82
CA VAL A 1037 -8.46 -42.64 49.49
C VAL A 1037 -9.45 -41.67 48.81
N SER A 1038 -10.19 -40.84 49.57
CA SER A 1038 -11.18 -39.92 48.97
C SER A 1038 -10.58 -38.60 48.45
N ALA A 1039 -9.49 -38.10 49.05
CA ALA A 1039 -8.79 -36.89 48.62
C ALA A 1039 -7.54 -37.20 47.77
N ALA A 1040 -6.91 -38.36 48.02
CA ALA A 1040 -5.67 -38.81 47.40
C ALA A 1040 -5.78 -39.07 45.89
N SER A 1041 -6.94 -39.47 45.38
CA SER A 1041 -7.14 -39.74 43.94
C SER A 1041 -7.05 -38.47 43.07
N SER A 1042 -7.32 -37.29 43.65
CA SER A 1042 -7.39 -36.02 42.92
C SER A 1042 -6.02 -35.31 42.74
N LEU A 1043 -5.05 -35.58 43.62
CA LEU A 1043 -3.71 -34.96 43.65
C LEU A 1043 -2.64 -35.96 43.18
N ASN A 1044 -2.41 -35.99 41.86
CA ASN A 1044 -1.36 -36.81 41.25
C ASN A 1044 0.02 -36.13 41.28
N ALA A 1045 1.06 -36.84 40.85
CA ALA A 1045 2.43 -36.34 40.85
C ALA A 1045 2.61 -35.06 40.01
N GLN A 1046 1.88 -34.93 38.90
CA GLN A 1046 1.95 -33.74 38.03
C GLN A 1046 1.34 -32.52 38.72
N ARG A 1047 0.23 -32.66 39.43
CA ARG A 1047 -0.42 -31.55 40.17
C ARG A 1047 0.41 -31.10 41.36
N LEU A 1048 0.97 -32.04 42.12
CA LEU A 1048 1.90 -31.72 43.21
C LEU A 1048 3.16 -31.00 42.70
N LYS A 1049 3.61 -31.30 41.48
CA LYS A 1049 4.72 -30.59 40.84
C LYS A 1049 4.38 -29.11 40.64
N GLU A 1050 3.16 -28.77 40.23
CA GLU A 1050 2.73 -27.37 40.10
C GLU A 1050 2.66 -26.66 41.45
N VAL A 1051 2.13 -27.32 42.49
CA VAL A 1051 2.11 -26.77 43.87
C VAL A 1051 3.52 -26.51 44.39
N LEU A 1052 4.46 -27.43 44.14
CA LEU A 1052 5.87 -27.26 44.52
C LEU A 1052 6.59 -26.17 43.72
N ARG A 1053 6.27 -26.01 42.43
CA ARG A 1053 6.77 -24.87 41.63
C ARG A 1053 6.27 -23.54 42.18
N PHE A 1054 4.98 -23.46 42.52
CA PHE A 1054 4.42 -22.31 43.21
C PHE A 1054 5.15 -22.02 44.52
N ALA A 1055 5.35 -23.04 45.36
CA ALA A 1055 6.03 -22.89 46.65
C ALA A 1055 7.48 -22.42 46.48
N LEU A 1056 8.23 -22.99 45.53
CA LEU A 1056 9.59 -22.52 45.19
C LEU A 1056 9.59 -21.06 44.73
N GLN A 1057 8.62 -20.67 43.92
CA GLN A 1057 8.50 -19.28 43.49
C GLN A 1057 8.14 -18.35 44.65
N ALA A 1058 7.25 -18.78 45.55
CA ALA A 1058 6.90 -18.04 46.76
C ALA A 1058 8.12 -17.84 47.67
N VAL A 1059 8.97 -18.87 47.87
CA VAL A 1059 10.25 -18.75 48.60
C VAL A 1059 11.16 -17.70 47.94
N ARG A 1060 11.32 -17.74 46.62
CA ARG A 1060 12.15 -16.76 45.88
C ARG A 1060 11.60 -15.34 46.02
N ILE A 1061 10.27 -15.16 46.01
CA ILE A 1061 9.61 -13.88 46.25
C ILE A 1061 9.86 -13.40 47.68
N THR A 1062 9.73 -14.28 48.68
CA THR A 1062 10.04 -13.95 50.09
C THR A 1062 11.46 -13.40 50.23
N VAL A 1063 12.45 -14.03 49.60
CA VAL A 1063 13.86 -13.58 49.62
C VAL A 1063 14.01 -12.17 49.04
N ARG A 1064 13.27 -11.85 47.99
CA ARG A 1064 13.31 -10.52 47.35
C ARG A 1064 12.59 -9.45 48.17
N ILE A 1065 11.44 -9.76 48.76
CA ILE A 1065 10.66 -8.81 49.59
C ILE A 1065 11.38 -8.46 50.89
N SER A 1066 12.15 -9.40 51.44
CA SER A 1066 12.93 -9.24 52.67
C SER A 1066 14.35 -8.73 52.43
N ASP A 1067 14.70 -8.26 51.22
CA ASP A 1067 16.05 -7.78 50.88
C ASP A 1067 17.19 -8.77 51.23
N ASN A 1068 16.92 -10.08 51.15
CA ASN A 1068 17.80 -11.18 51.56
C ASN A 1068 18.10 -11.25 53.08
N GLU A 1069 17.25 -10.68 53.93
CA GLU A 1069 17.35 -10.85 55.38
C GLU A 1069 17.01 -12.29 55.80
N ALA A 1070 18.04 -13.06 56.14
CA ALA A 1070 17.92 -14.46 56.49
C ALA A 1070 16.89 -14.73 57.61
N ASP A 1071 16.79 -13.85 58.61
CA ASP A 1071 15.91 -14.06 59.75
C ASP A 1071 14.43 -13.91 59.34
N ALA A 1072 14.10 -12.92 58.50
CA ALA A 1072 12.76 -12.76 57.94
C ALA A 1072 12.38 -13.90 56.98
N VAL A 1073 13.31 -14.34 56.13
CA VAL A 1073 13.10 -15.47 55.21
C VAL A 1073 12.86 -16.77 55.98
N HIS A 1074 13.66 -17.06 57.02
CA HIS A 1074 13.50 -18.29 57.82
C HIS A 1074 12.25 -18.26 58.72
N MET A 1075 11.77 -17.08 59.13
CA MET A 1075 10.49 -16.94 59.82
C MET A 1075 9.30 -17.21 58.88
N ALA A 1076 9.38 -16.74 57.63
CA ALA A 1076 8.36 -17.00 56.63
C ALA A 1076 8.41 -18.45 56.10
N TRP A 1077 9.60 -19.05 55.97
CA TRP A 1077 9.83 -20.43 55.51
C TRP A 1077 10.86 -21.17 56.39
N PRO A 1078 10.41 -21.76 57.51
CA PRO A 1078 11.27 -22.58 58.37
C PRO A 1078 11.84 -23.78 57.60
N MET A 1079 13.14 -24.07 57.75
CA MET A 1079 13.73 -25.24 57.10
C MET A 1079 13.09 -26.56 57.54
N ALA A 1080 12.63 -26.64 58.80
CA ALA A 1080 11.95 -27.81 59.33
C ALA A 1080 10.66 -28.15 58.56
N ASP A 1081 9.89 -27.14 58.14
CA ASP A 1081 8.65 -27.35 57.37
C ASP A 1081 8.98 -27.91 55.96
N VAL A 1082 10.04 -27.40 55.32
CA VAL A 1082 10.47 -27.85 53.98
C VAL A 1082 11.10 -29.25 54.03
N GLU A 1083 11.87 -29.56 55.07
CA GLU A 1083 12.41 -30.91 55.33
C GLU A 1083 11.30 -31.90 55.71
N GLY A 1084 10.27 -31.43 56.42
CA GLY A 1084 9.05 -32.19 56.71
C GLY A 1084 8.29 -32.59 55.45
N MET A 1085 8.11 -31.65 54.50
CA MET A 1085 7.54 -31.94 53.19
C MET A 1085 8.38 -32.96 52.40
N ALA A 1086 9.72 -32.83 52.44
CA ALA A 1086 10.63 -33.78 51.78
C ALA A 1086 10.47 -35.20 52.35
N THR A 1087 10.42 -35.30 53.67
CA THR A 1087 10.29 -36.57 54.39
C THR A 1087 8.95 -37.22 54.05
N ALA A 1088 7.85 -36.46 54.09
CA ALA A 1088 6.51 -36.96 53.77
C ALA A 1088 6.42 -37.56 52.36
N LEU A 1089 7.02 -36.92 51.35
CA LEU A 1089 7.05 -37.46 49.98
C LEU A 1089 7.97 -38.67 49.82
N GLN A 1090 9.07 -38.75 50.58
CA GLN A 1090 9.99 -39.89 50.55
C GLN A 1090 9.41 -41.13 51.21
N THR A 1091 8.61 -40.95 52.27
CA THR A 1091 7.93 -42.03 52.97
C THR A 1091 6.63 -42.47 52.28
N SER A 1092 6.09 -41.66 51.36
CA SER A 1092 4.86 -41.99 50.64
C SER A 1092 5.10 -43.02 49.55
N ASP A 1093 4.38 -44.13 49.58
CA ASP A 1093 4.45 -45.17 48.55
C ASP A 1093 4.12 -44.66 47.14
N ARG A 1094 3.33 -43.58 47.04
CA ARG A 1094 2.89 -42.98 45.78
C ARG A 1094 3.94 -42.08 45.13
N PHE A 1095 4.78 -41.42 45.91
CA PHE A 1095 5.66 -40.34 45.42
C PHE A 1095 7.16 -40.55 45.70
N LYS A 1096 7.53 -41.62 46.43
CA LYS A 1096 8.93 -41.94 46.73
C LYS A 1096 9.85 -42.05 45.50
N SER A 1097 9.32 -42.48 44.35
CA SER A 1097 10.06 -42.62 43.10
C SER A 1097 10.07 -41.36 42.20
N SER A 1098 9.34 -40.30 42.57
CA SER A 1098 9.20 -39.10 41.72
C SER A 1098 10.38 -38.14 41.86
N THR A 1099 11.42 -38.34 41.03
CA THR A 1099 12.65 -37.52 41.03
C THR A 1099 12.37 -36.02 40.86
N SER A 1100 11.32 -35.66 40.10
CA SER A 1100 10.96 -34.26 39.84
C SER A 1100 10.44 -33.51 41.08
N LEU A 1101 9.65 -34.16 41.93
CA LEU A 1101 9.13 -33.56 43.18
C LEU A 1101 10.26 -33.35 44.20
N HIS A 1102 11.09 -34.39 44.37
CA HIS A 1102 12.27 -34.32 45.23
C HIS A 1102 13.28 -33.27 44.75
N GLY A 1103 13.41 -33.09 43.44
CA GLY A 1103 14.25 -32.05 42.83
C GLY A 1103 13.82 -30.64 43.22
N LEU A 1104 12.51 -30.33 43.13
CA LEU A 1104 11.98 -29.01 43.49
C LEU A 1104 12.17 -28.68 44.97
N ILE A 1105 11.94 -29.65 45.88
CA ILE A 1105 12.15 -29.43 47.32
C ILE A 1105 13.64 -29.23 47.64
N LYS A 1106 14.53 -30.00 46.99
CA LYS A 1106 15.99 -29.77 47.11
C LYS A 1106 16.39 -28.37 46.66
N GLU A 1107 15.76 -27.87 45.60
CA GLU A 1107 15.99 -26.51 45.11
C GLU A 1107 15.49 -25.46 46.10
N MET A 1108 14.32 -25.65 46.72
CA MET A 1108 13.82 -24.77 47.79
C MET A 1108 14.79 -24.70 48.97
N LEU A 1109 15.28 -25.86 49.44
CA LEU A 1109 16.28 -25.94 50.51
C LEU A 1109 17.60 -25.27 50.11
N ALA A 1110 18.03 -25.40 48.86
CA ALA A 1110 19.22 -24.74 48.36
C ALA A 1110 19.08 -23.21 48.35
N VAL A 1111 17.92 -22.67 47.95
CA VAL A 1111 17.63 -21.23 48.02
C VAL A 1111 17.68 -20.75 49.47
N LEU A 1112 17.03 -21.44 50.41
CA LEU A 1112 17.02 -21.08 51.83
C LEU A 1112 18.43 -21.14 52.47
N ARG A 1113 19.24 -22.15 52.13
CA ARG A 1113 20.64 -22.26 52.62
C ARG A 1113 21.53 -21.13 52.09
N ARG A 1114 21.39 -20.78 50.81
CA ARG A 1114 22.18 -19.71 50.18
C ARG A 1114 21.97 -18.34 50.84
N VAL A 1115 20.76 -18.04 51.32
CA VAL A 1115 20.49 -16.81 52.08
C VAL A 1115 21.21 -16.83 53.43
N GLY A 1116 21.25 -17.99 54.10
CA GLY A 1116 22.05 -18.18 55.32
C GLY A 1116 23.56 -18.00 55.12
N GLU A 1117 24.11 -18.47 54.00
CA GLU A 1117 25.55 -18.34 53.68
C GLU A 1117 25.99 -16.90 53.37
N LEU A 1118 25.09 -16.08 52.80
CA LEU A 1118 25.34 -14.65 52.59
C LEU A 1118 25.55 -13.92 53.94
N LYS A 1119 24.85 -14.32 55.00
CA LYS A 1119 25.04 -13.82 56.38
C LYS A 1119 26.45 -14.12 56.90
N GLU A 1120 27.03 -15.29 56.59
CA GLU A 1120 28.40 -15.63 56.98
C GLU A 1120 29.47 -14.83 56.22
N LYS A 1121 29.27 -14.56 54.92
CA LYS A 1121 30.20 -13.75 54.12
C LYS A 1121 30.20 -12.27 54.54
N THR A 1122 29.05 -11.71 54.90
CA THR A 1122 28.96 -10.32 55.39
C THR A 1122 29.59 -10.17 56.77
N LYS A 1123 29.43 -11.16 57.66
CA LYS A 1123 30.16 -11.24 58.95
C LYS A 1123 31.68 -11.41 58.79
N LYS A 1124 32.14 -12.19 57.81
CA LYS A 1124 33.58 -12.33 57.51
C LYS A 1124 34.20 -11.06 56.94
N ARG A 1125 33.49 -10.30 56.09
CA ARG A 1125 33.97 -8.99 55.59
C ARG A 1125 34.07 -7.94 56.68
N THR A 1126 33.12 -7.88 57.61
CA THR A 1126 33.18 -6.94 58.75
C THR A 1126 34.32 -7.29 59.70
N ALA A 1127 34.59 -8.58 59.96
CA ALA A 1127 35.74 -9.01 60.77
C ALA A 1127 37.11 -8.73 60.08
N GLN A 1128 37.16 -8.72 58.75
CA GLN A 1128 38.39 -8.43 57.97
C GLN A 1128 38.62 -6.92 57.77
N GLU A 1129 37.57 -6.09 57.80
CA GLU A 1129 37.66 -4.63 57.82
C GLU A 1129 38.02 -4.05 59.20
N GLU A 1130 37.69 -4.72 60.31
CA GLU A 1130 38.13 -4.31 61.65
C GLU A 1130 39.63 -4.52 61.87
N ASN A 1131 40.23 -5.57 61.27
CA ASN A 1131 41.65 -5.84 61.43
C ASN A 1131 42.56 -4.98 60.50
N SER A 1132 42.00 -4.37 59.45
CA SER A 1132 42.72 -3.43 58.56
C SER A 1132 42.55 -1.96 58.97
N ARG A 1133 41.55 -1.64 59.80
CA ARG A 1133 41.30 -0.29 60.33
C ARG A 1133 42.19 0.15 61.51
N ALA A 1134 42.96 -0.76 62.13
CA ALA A 1134 43.91 -0.40 63.18
C ALA A 1134 45.24 0.19 62.66
N SER A 1135 45.53 0.09 61.36
CA SER A 1135 46.82 0.50 60.77
C SER A 1135 46.77 1.71 59.82
N GLN A 1136 45.61 2.31 59.57
CA GLN A 1136 45.49 3.45 58.64
C GLN A 1136 44.46 4.50 59.13
N SER A 1137 44.63 5.04 60.34
CA SER A 1137 44.00 6.30 60.74
C SER A 1137 45.01 7.44 60.68
N ALA A 1138 45.44 7.81 59.47
CA ALA A 1138 46.08 9.07 59.23
C ALA A 1138 45.62 9.64 57.88
N THR A 1139 45.18 10.90 57.94
CA THR A 1139 44.96 11.86 56.84
C THR A 1139 43.71 11.76 55.94
N LYS A 1140 42.76 12.66 56.26
CA LYS A 1140 42.12 13.71 55.42
C LYS A 1140 41.38 13.27 54.14
N SER A 1141 40.05 13.39 54.06
CA SER A 1141 39.18 14.60 53.94
C SER A 1141 38.86 15.01 52.50
N SER A 1142 37.55 15.03 52.22
CA SER A 1142 36.80 15.78 51.18
C SER A 1142 37.10 15.50 49.70
N SER A 1143 36.08 15.05 48.95
CA SER A 1143 35.11 15.97 48.33
C SER A 1143 34.00 15.21 47.59
N SER A 1144 32.77 15.60 47.91
CA SER A 1144 31.53 15.27 47.22
C SER A 1144 31.42 16.05 45.91
N LYS A 1145 30.92 15.41 44.84
CA LYS A 1145 29.73 15.90 44.11
C LYS A 1145 29.15 14.86 43.14
N ARG A 1146 27.83 14.83 43.16
CA ARG A 1146 26.87 13.91 42.55
C ARG A 1146 25.92 14.77 41.69
N ALA A 1147 25.62 14.36 40.47
CA ALA A 1147 24.41 14.70 39.70
C ALA A 1147 24.35 13.73 38.49
N LYS A 1148 23.47 12.70 38.48
CA LYS A 1148 22.03 12.68 38.15
C LYS A 1148 21.69 13.21 36.74
N ARG A 1149 21.42 12.25 35.83
CA ARG A 1149 20.55 12.22 34.63
C ARG A 1149 19.89 10.83 34.72
N ALA A 1150 18.59 10.57 34.59
CA ALA A 1150 17.40 11.23 34.06
C ALA A 1150 16.18 10.76 34.92
N PRO A 1151 14.88 10.97 34.60
CA PRO A 1151 14.23 11.74 33.53
C PRO A 1151 13.61 13.08 34.00
#